data_AF-A0A968TI39-F1
#
_entry.id   AF-A0A968TI39-F1
#
_cell.length_a   1.000
_cell.length_b   1.000
_cell.length_c   1.000
_cell.angle_alpha   90.00
_cell.angle_beta   90.00
_cell.angle_gamma   90.00
#
_symmetry.space_group_name_H-M   'P 1'
#
loop_
_entity.id
_entity.type
_entity.pdbx_description
1 polymer ?
#
loop_
_entity_poly.entity_id
_entity_poly.type
_entity_poly.pdbx_seq_one_letter_code
_entity_poly.pdbx_strand_id
1 'polypeptide(L)'
;MNLRLVSLLVIITMLVSTIAVSSPFTVPTQAAVLGTAATLPVPQQAIQPVAPDAEAAADLQTTASITPTASLALRPIGTYRGAGAEITAFDPGSQRLFTTDAGNNKIDIIDASDLTNLRLISSIDTTTVAPYGGSPNSVAVANGIVAIAVEDASDKTAPGSVLFYDVNGTLLNAVQAGALPDMVTFNRDGTKVLVANEGEANSDLTKNPEGSVTIIDVPATLTTADVLAATTVDFTAFNRGGPRFAEAVAANIRISSPSGFSIAQELEPEYITVSPDNTKAYVSLQENNAVAIIDIATGTVDALAGLGWKNHNMPGNELDASDRDNTINIRNWPVRGMYQPDAIASFTVGGETYVVSANEGDSRSGDDYSGFNEEVRIGDLFLDTTVFTDATIQENANLGRLRVTNTPGFLGRAKLRVVHASPDSPNVDVYLTPAADAVYTQTRVLENVPFFTISNYLSVMPGAYNYSVTPTDAPNTPLLSGTVMLNGGEAYTLAATDFLANITARTFMDNIAGAAADNAKVRVYHLSPDAPAVDVVANGVLSPVTGLTFGNASTYFQVAEGTYDLQVKVSGTDTVAIDLPGTEMKADQVYSVFAYNRVVSITAALEPLRFRELYSYGARSFTIWNSAGELVYDSGNLFAQIIAGINPTNFNGQYDDGDANAFDVRSDDKASEPEAVTTGVVNGRTYAFVGLERQGGIMVYDVTTPTAPTFVQYVNNTDFEGTIEDGTVGD
;
A
#
# COMPACT_ATOMS: atom_id res chain seq x y z
N MET A 1 6.59 -19.78 -12.01
CA MET A 1 6.10 -20.90 -11.21
C MET A 1 6.33 -20.53 -9.74
N ASN A 2 5.64 -19.48 -9.32
CA ASN A 2 5.42 -19.13 -7.92
C ASN A 2 3.98 -19.58 -7.69
N LEU A 3 3.77 -20.70 -7.00
CA LEU A 3 2.46 -20.93 -6.42
C LEU A 3 2.40 -19.94 -5.25
N ARG A 4 1.54 -18.91 -5.32
CA ARG A 4 1.04 -18.29 -4.10
C ARG A 4 0.46 -19.45 -3.27
N LEU A 5 1.02 -19.67 -2.08
CA LEU A 5 0.51 -20.71 -1.19
C LEU A 5 -0.94 -20.37 -0.86
N VAL A 6 -1.77 -21.40 -0.85
CA VAL A 6 -3.23 -21.34 -0.73
C VAL A 6 -3.60 -20.68 0.59
N SER A 7 -4.01 -19.44 0.49
CA SER A 7 -4.75 -18.75 1.52
C SER A 7 -6.25 -18.89 1.23
N LEU A 8 -6.99 -19.33 2.23
CA LEU A 8 -8.36 -19.80 2.07
C LEU A 8 -9.35 -18.66 2.30
N LEU A 9 -9.87 -18.09 1.21
CA LEU A 9 -10.89 -17.04 1.23
C LEU A 9 -12.26 -17.54 1.68
N VAL A 10 -12.81 -16.95 2.75
CA VAL A 10 -14.21 -17.20 3.14
C VAL A 10 -15.17 -16.41 2.25
N ILE A 11 -15.69 -17.04 1.20
CA ILE A 11 -16.57 -16.38 0.22
C ILE A 11 -18.05 -16.52 0.57
N ILE A 12 -18.76 -15.39 0.60
CA ILE A 12 -20.17 -15.32 0.96
C ILE A 12 -21.00 -15.00 -0.28
N THR A 13 -21.69 -16.00 -0.80
CA THR A 13 -22.74 -15.79 -1.79
C THR A 13 -24.08 -15.59 -1.08
N MET A 14 -24.59 -14.35 -1.07
CA MET A 14 -25.91 -14.05 -0.49
C MET A 14 -27.05 -14.34 -1.47
N LEU A 15 -27.86 -15.38 -1.18
CA LEU A 15 -29.16 -15.60 -1.83
C LEU A 15 -30.23 -14.72 -1.17
N VAL A 16 -30.50 -13.53 -1.73
CA VAL A 16 -31.64 -12.69 -1.31
C VAL A 16 -32.76 -12.83 -2.35
N SER A 17 -33.88 -13.44 -1.95
CA SER A 17 -35.11 -13.44 -2.74
C SER A 17 -35.89 -12.14 -2.50
N THR A 18 -35.90 -11.24 -3.48
CA THR A 18 -36.66 -9.98 -3.41
C THR A 18 -38.09 -10.16 -3.94
N ILE A 19 -39.08 -9.85 -3.10
CA ILE A 19 -40.48 -9.64 -3.53
C ILE A 19 -40.62 -8.14 -3.84
N ALA A 20 -40.85 -7.79 -5.10
CA ALA A 20 -41.09 -6.42 -5.52
C ALA A 20 -42.49 -5.95 -5.14
N VAL A 21 -42.59 -4.79 -4.46
CA VAL A 21 -43.85 -4.02 -4.34
C VAL A 21 -43.57 -2.60 -4.80
N SER A 22 -44.26 -2.20 -5.87
CA SER A 22 -44.19 -0.87 -6.47
C SER A 22 -45.21 0.08 -5.85
N SER A 23 -44.80 1.33 -5.59
CA SER A 23 -45.70 2.48 -5.64
C SER A 23 -44.90 3.78 -5.81
N PRO A 24 -45.38 4.75 -6.61
CA PRO A 24 -44.64 5.97 -6.94
C PRO A 24 -44.94 7.09 -5.93
N PHE A 25 -43.91 7.82 -5.51
CA PHE A 25 -44.04 9.03 -4.70
C PHE A 25 -43.53 10.24 -5.50
N THR A 26 -44.40 11.24 -5.69
CA THR A 26 -44.11 12.50 -6.39
C THR A 26 -43.69 13.58 -5.38
N VAL A 27 -42.60 14.31 -5.68
CA VAL A 27 -42.16 15.49 -4.92
C VAL A 27 -42.45 16.76 -5.73
N PRO A 28 -42.99 17.83 -5.11
CA PRO A 28 -43.20 19.10 -5.80
C PRO A 28 -41.92 19.95 -5.87
N THR A 29 -41.74 20.60 -7.01
CA THR A 29 -40.68 21.56 -7.29
C THR A 29 -40.91 22.89 -6.55
N GLN A 30 -39.85 23.44 -5.94
CA GLN A 30 -39.82 24.85 -5.57
C GLN A 30 -38.48 25.47 -5.95
N ALA A 31 -38.56 26.48 -6.82
CA ALA A 31 -37.44 27.27 -7.30
C ALA A 31 -36.96 28.23 -6.21
N ALA A 32 -35.64 28.33 -6.01
CA ALA A 32 -35.01 29.36 -5.22
C ALA A 32 -34.00 30.15 -6.06
N VAL A 33 -34.00 31.45 -5.80
CA VAL A 33 -33.43 32.56 -6.57
C VAL A 33 -31.91 32.64 -6.45
N LEU A 34 -31.22 32.84 -7.57
CA LEU A 34 -29.79 33.17 -7.66
C LEU A 34 -29.50 34.54 -7.03
N GLY A 35 -28.86 34.53 -5.86
CA GLY A 35 -28.24 35.69 -5.23
C GLY A 35 -26.73 35.67 -5.41
N THR A 36 -26.19 36.74 -5.99
CA THR A 36 -24.76 36.96 -6.22
C THR A 36 -23.97 37.02 -4.91
N ALA A 37 -23.04 36.09 -4.69
CA ALA A 37 -22.13 36.12 -3.54
C ALA A 37 -20.93 37.05 -3.84
N ALA A 38 -20.79 38.07 -3.00
CA ALA A 38 -19.62 38.94 -2.93
C ALA A 38 -18.42 38.17 -2.36
N THR A 39 -17.26 38.39 -2.96
CA THR A 39 -15.97 37.87 -2.49
C THR A 39 -15.57 38.53 -1.17
N LEU A 40 -15.43 37.74 -0.11
CA LEU A 40 -14.80 38.15 1.14
C LEU A 40 -13.40 37.51 1.22
N PRO A 41 -12.36 38.25 1.67
CA PRO A 41 -11.02 37.74 1.79
C PRO A 41 -10.92 36.77 2.99
N VAL A 42 -10.34 35.60 2.74
CA VAL A 42 -10.03 34.58 3.76
C VAL A 42 -8.85 35.07 4.62
N PRO A 43 -8.87 34.89 5.96
CA PRO A 43 -7.75 35.26 6.81
C PRO A 43 -6.55 34.34 6.59
N GLN A 44 -5.39 34.99 6.54
CA GLN A 44 -4.03 34.45 6.50
C GLN A 44 -3.78 33.47 7.66
N GLN A 45 -3.65 32.17 7.38
CA GLN A 45 -3.11 31.19 8.33
C GLN A 45 -1.58 31.18 8.25
N ALA A 46 -0.94 31.34 9.40
CA ALA A 46 0.50 31.20 9.55
C ALA A 46 0.91 29.73 9.40
N ILE A 47 1.92 29.46 8.56
CA ILE A 47 2.56 28.15 8.44
C ILE A 47 3.48 27.97 9.65
N GLN A 48 3.03 27.21 10.64
CA GLN A 48 3.93 26.49 11.56
C GLN A 48 4.53 25.29 10.79
N PRO A 49 5.66 24.70 11.21
CA PRO A 49 6.07 23.39 10.70
C PRO A 49 4.91 22.43 10.90
N VAL A 50 4.18 22.17 9.81
CA VAL A 50 2.98 21.36 9.85
C VAL A 50 3.46 19.95 10.16
N ALA A 51 2.86 19.33 11.19
CA ALA A 51 2.98 17.91 11.40
C ALA A 51 2.77 17.16 10.05
N PRO A 52 3.42 16.03 9.81
CA PRO A 52 2.85 15.10 8.85
C PRO A 52 1.40 14.89 9.25
N ASP A 53 0.48 15.01 8.29
CA ASP A 53 -0.73 14.20 8.16
C ASP A 53 -1.91 15.05 7.66
N ALA A 54 -2.33 14.78 6.42
CA ALA A 54 -3.74 14.54 6.26
C ALA A 54 -3.98 13.21 6.98
N GLU A 55 -4.25 13.26 8.29
CA GLU A 55 -4.87 12.12 8.97
C GLU A 55 -6.17 11.89 8.21
N ALA A 56 -6.53 10.64 7.90
CA ALA A 56 -7.85 10.38 7.37
C ALA A 56 -8.85 11.09 8.31
N ALA A 57 -9.59 12.04 7.75
CA ALA A 57 -10.16 13.17 8.49
C ALA A 57 -10.79 12.72 9.82
N ALA A 58 -10.20 13.18 10.94
CA ALA A 58 -10.72 13.02 12.30
C ALA A 58 -11.43 11.68 12.57
N ASP A 59 -10.64 10.65 12.86
CA ASP A 59 -11.00 9.42 13.60
C ASP A 59 -12.39 9.52 14.26
N LEU A 60 -13.45 9.15 13.53
CA LEU A 60 -14.83 9.24 13.98
C LEU A 60 -15.08 8.10 14.99
N GLN A 61 -14.56 8.30 16.19
CA GLN A 61 -14.82 7.44 17.33
C GLN A 61 -16.32 7.37 17.60
N THR A 62 -16.89 6.21 17.37
CA THR A 62 -18.00 5.73 18.19
C THR A 62 -17.52 4.45 18.87
N THR A 63 -17.69 4.34 20.18
CA THR A 63 -17.43 3.10 20.92
C THR A 63 -18.43 2.05 20.43
N ALA A 64 -18.10 1.36 19.34
CA ALA A 64 -18.94 0.32 18.79
C ALA A 64 -18.99 -0.84 19.78
N SER A 65 -20.20 -1.32 20.05
CA SER A 65 -20.42 -2.45 20.95
C SER A 65 -19.89 -3.72 20.30
N ILE A 66 -18.99 -4.44 20.98
CA ILE A 66 -18.59 -5.82 20.63
C ILE A 66 -19.66 -6.85 20.99
N THR A 67 -20.76 -6.44 21.64
CA THR A 67 -21.87 -7.33 21.95
C THR A 67 -22.65 -7.64 20.68
N PRO A 68 -22.78 -8.92 20.27
CA PRO A 68 -23.55 -9.34 19.11
C PRO A 68 -24.99 -8.79 19.15
N THR A 69 -25.43 -8.15 18.07
CA THR A 69 -26.86 -7.91 17.86
C THR A 69 -27.48 -9.16 17.24
N ALA A 70 -28.51 -9.75 17.87
CA ALA A 70 -29.20 -10.94 17.35
C ALA A 70 -30.11 -10.66 16.13
N SER A 71 -29.73 -9.71 15.26
CA SER A 71 -30.51 -9.24 14.10
C SER A 71 -30.38 -10.16 12.87
N LEU A 72 -29.26 -10.88 12.75
CA LEU A 72 -28.98 -11.84 11.68
C LEU A 72 -28.12 -12.99 12.24
N ALA A 73 -28.30 -14.20 11.71
CA ALA A 73 -27.46 -15.35 12.03
C ALA A 73 -26.97 -16.01 10.73
N LEU A 74 -25.67 -16.30 10.66
CA LEU A 74 -25.07 -17.07 9.57
C LEU A 74 -24.92 -18.51 10.04
N ARG A 75 -25.20 -19.46 9.15
CA ARG A 75 -25.04 -20.88 9.39
C ARG A 75 -24.54 -21.55 8.11
N PRO A 76 -23.52 -22.42 8.19
CA PRO A 76 -23.16 -23.26 7.05
C PRO A 76 -24.35 -24.19 6.74
N ILE A 77 -24.68 -24.29 5.46
CA ILE A 77 -25.78 -25.14 4.95
C ILE A 77 -25.29 -26.24 4.00
N GLY A 78 -24.02 -26.18 3.63
CA GLY A 78 -23.33 -27.09 2.72
C GLY A 78 -21.83 -26.80 2.71
N THR A 79 -21.03 -27.81 2.38
CA THR A 79 -19.58 -27.71 2.21
C THR A 79 -19.19 -28.50 0.98
N TYR A 80 -18.34 -27.90 0.13
CA TYR A 80 -17.68 -28.57 -0.97
C TYR A 80 -16.17 -28.48 -0.73
N ARG A 81 -15.48 -29.61 -0.73
CA ARG A 81 -14.02 -29.67 -0.58
C ARG A 81 -13.40 -29.77 -1.97
N GLY A 82 -13.09 -28.61 -2.56
CA GLY A 82 -12.36 -28.48 -3.82
C GLY A 82 -10.85 -28.31 -3.59
N ALA A 83 -10.05 -28.46 -4.65
CA ALA A 83 -8.63 -28.13 -4.60
C ALA A 83 -8.44 -26.63 -4.92
N GLY A 84 -7.77 -25.88 -4.05
CA GLY A 84 -7.36 -24.49 -4.32
C GLY A 84 -8.51 -23.53 -4.67
N ALA A 85 -9.64 -23.64 -3.98
CA ALA A 85 -10.78 -22.74 -4.15
C ALA A 85 -10.49 -21.37 -3.52
N GLU A 86 -10.47 -20.33 -4.36
CA GLU A 86 -10.10 -18.96 -3.94
C GLU A 86 -11.13 -17.93 -4.37
N ILE A 87 -11.60 -17.95 -5.62
CA ILE A 87 -12.65 -17.05 -6.14
C ILE A 87 -13.86 -17.88 -6.56
N THR A 88 -15.06 -17.50 -6.10
CA THR A 88 -16.31 -18.18 -6.47
C THR A 88 -17.35 -17.24 -7.04
N ALA A 89 -18.19 -17.79 -7.91
CA ALA A 89 -19.33 -17.11 -8.49
C ALA A 89 -20.54 -18.06 -8.55
N PHE A 90 -21.75 -17.57 -8.25
CA PHE A 90 -22.95 -18.38 -8.25
C PHE A 90 -23.98 -17.86 -9.24
N ASP A 91 -24.46 -18.74 -10.11
CA ASP A 91 -25.55 -18.43 -11.04
C ASP A 91 -26.89 -18.95 -10.48
N PRO A 92 -27.82 -18.05 -10.07
CA PRO A 92 -29.11 -18.46 -9.52
C PRO A 92 -30.03 -19.12 -10.56
N GLY A 93 -29.85 -18.84 -11.85
CA GLY A 93 -30.69 -19.40 -12.92
C GLY A 93 -30.45 -20.88 -13.14
N SER A 94 -29.18 -21.29 -13.19
CA SER A 94 -28.77 -22.69 -13.35
C SER A 94 -28.51 -23.42 -12.03
N GLN A 95 -28.49 -22.68 -10.91
CA GLN A 95 -28.11 -23.17 -9.58
C GLN A 95 -26.72 -23.81 -9.58
N ARG A 96 -25.75 -23.15 -10.21
CA ARG A 96 -24.36 -23.61 -10.31
C ARG A 96 -23.42 -22.66 -9.60
N LEU A 97 -22.47 -23.24 -8.89
CA LEU A 97 -21.32 -22.55 -8.32
C LEU A 97 -20.11 -22.79 -9.22
N PHE A 98 -19.38 -21.72 -9.51
CA PHE A 98 -18.11 -21.74 -10.22
C PHE A 98 -17.03 -21.39 -9.20
N THR A 99 -15.94 -22.14 -9.15
CA THR A 99 -14.81 -21.84 -8.26
C THR A 99 -13.50 -22.01 -9.00
N THR A 100 -12.52 -21.17 -8.69
CA THR A 100 -11.15 -21.43 -9.12
C THR A 100 -10.64 -22.74 -8.54
N ASP A 101 -9.84 -23.44 -9.33
CA ASP A 101 -8.93 -24.52 -8.94
C ASP A 101 -7.59 -24.16 -9.59
N ALA A 102 -6.98 -23.09 -9.06
CA ALA A 102 -5.82 -22.45 -9.66
C ALA A 102 -4.62 -23.43 -9.72
N GLY A 103 -4.47 -24.28 -8.69
CA GLY A 103 -3.44 -25.32 -8.65
C GLY A 103 -3.51 -26.33 -9.81
N ASN A 104 -4.66 -26.47 -10.47
CA ASN A 104 -4.84 -27.33 -11.63
C ASN A 104 -5.20 -26.57 -12.92
N ASN A 105 -5.10 -25.23 -12.93
CA ASN A 105 -5.48 -24.34 -14.03
C ASN A 105 -6.92 -24.54 -14.53
N LYS A 106 -7.88 -24.61 -13.59
CA LYS A 106 -9.28 -24.90 -13.91
C LYS A 106 -10.26 -23.98 -13.20
N ILE A 107 -11.48 -23.93 -13.75
CA ILE A 107 -12.69 -23.53 -13.03
C ILE A 107 -13.58 -24.75 -12.84
N ASP A 108 -13.88 -25.10 -11.59
CA ASP A 108 -14.83 -26.16 -11.26
C ASP A 108 -16.28 -25.66 -11.38
N ILE A 109 -17.14 -26.48 -11.97
CA ILE A 109 -18.58 -26.25 -12.07
C ILE A 109 -19.28 -27.22 -11.12
N ILE A 110 -19.90 -26.68 -10.09
CA ILE A 110 -20.53 -27.43 -8.99
C ILE A 110 -22.04 -27.24 -9.07
N ASP A 111 -22.78 -28.34 -8.94
CA ASP A 111 -24.23 -28.32 -8.77
C ASP A 111 -24.55 -27.85 -7.34
N ALA A 112 -25.29 -26.75 -7.25
CA ALA A 112 -25.76 -26.14 -6.02
C ALA A 112 -27.30 -26.09 -5.96
N SER A 113 -27.98 -26.95 -6.73
CA SER A 113 -29.45 -27.11 -6.66
C SER A 113 -29.93 -27.72 -5.34
N ASP A 114 -29.10 -28.56 -4.71
CA ASP A 114 -29.22 -29.02 -3.34
C ASP A 114 -28.00 -28.59 -2.53
N LEU A 115 -28.15 -27.53 -1.74
CA LEU A 115 -27.06 -26.96 -0.95
C LEU A 115 -26.53 -27.93 0.11
N THR A 116 -27.29 -28.95 0.49
CA THR A 116 -26.82 -29.97 1.45
C THR A 116 -25.97 -31.07 0.80
N ASN A 117 -25.91 -31.08 -0.54
CA ASN A 117 -25.21 -32.08 -1.34
C ASN A 117 -24.59 -31.45 -2.60
N LEU A 118 -23.62 -30.56 -2.37
CA LEU A 118 -22.83 -29.95 -3.44
C LEU A 118 -22.02 -31.03 -4.18
N ARG A 119 -22.09 -31.04 -5.52
CA ARG A 119 -21.39 -32.04 -6.33
C ARG A 119 -20.70 -31.40 -7.54
N LEU A 120 -19.46 -31.81 -7.80
CA LEU A 120 -18.77 -31.45 -9.03
C LEU A 120 -19.56 -32.01 -10.24
N ILE A 121 -19.84 -31.16 -11.22
CA ILE A 121 -20.43 -31.53 -12.51
C ILE A 121 -19.31 -31.80 -13.51
N SER A 122 -18.40 -30.83 -13.66
CA SER A 122 -17.31 -30.80 -14.62
C SER A 122 -16.34 -29.67 -14.25
N SER A 123 -15.21 -29.59 -14.95
CA SER A 123 -14.25 -28.48 -14.82
C SER A 123 -13.92 -27.91 -16.21
N ILE A 124 -13.67 -26.61 -16.27
CA ILE A 124 -13.19 -25.89 -17.45
C ILE A 124 -11.67 -25.84 -17.38
N ASP A 125 -10.97 -26.41 -18.35
CA ASP A 125 -9.52 -26.24 -18.51
C ASP A 125 -9.25 -25.01 -19.37
N THR A 126 -8.82 -23.93 -18.72
CA THR A 126 -8.62 -22.62 -19.34
C THR A 126 -7.38 -22.59 -20.23
N THR A 127 -6.43 -23.50 -20.05
CA THR A 127 -5.18 -23.55 -20.84
C THR A 127 -5.39 -23.99 -22.28
N THR A 128 -6.56 -24.57 -22.59
CA THR A 128 -6.85 -25.16 -23.90
C THR A 128 -7.27 -24.14 -24.98
N VAL A 129 -7.52 -22.88 -24.60
CA VAL A 129 -8.07 -21.86 -25.50
C VAL A 129 -6.95 -21.06 -26.18
N ALA A 130 -6.38 -21.55 -27.28
CA ALA A 130 -5.35 -20.78 -28.00
C ALA A 130 -5.94 -19.56 -28.76
N PRO A 131 -5.29 -18.37 -28.75
CA PRO A 131 -4.05 -18.01 -28.05
C PRO A 131 -4.24 -17.44 -26.64
N TYR A 132 -5.45 -17.51 -26.08
CA TYR A 132 -5.89 -16.77 -24.89
C TYR A 132 -5.81 -17.53 -23.56
N GLY A 133 -5.46 -18.82 -23.58
CA GLY A 133 -5.51 -19.67 -22.40
C GLY A 133 -4.32 -19.49 -21.47
N GLY A 134 -4.57 -19.66 -20.17
CA GLY A 134 -3.58 -19.58 -19.09
C GLY A 134 -4.23 -19.94 -17.74
N SER A 135 -3.52 -19.69 -16.63
CA SER A 135 -4.03 -19.93 -15.29
C SER A 135 -5.20 -18.99 -14.98
N PRO A 136 -6.32 -19.47 -14.39
CA PRO A 136 -7.43 -18.60 -14.02
C PRO A 136 -7.22 -17.96 -12.65
N ASN A 137 -7.33 -16.64 -12.58
CA ASN A 137 -7.22 -15.89 -11.32
C ASN A 137 -8.60 -15.56 -10.73
N SER A 138 -9.61 -15.32 -11.59
CA SER A 138 -10.94 -14.92 -11.12
C SER A 138 -12.07 -15.39 -12.05
N VAL A 139 -13.25 -15.58 -11.47
CA VAL A 139 -14.48 -15.96 -12.18
C VAL A 139 -15.67 -15.12 -11.72
N ALA A 140 -16.49 -14.69 -12.67
CA ALA A 140 -17.76 -14.01 -12.43
C ALA A 140 -18.87 -14.57 -13.32
N VAL A 141 -20.12 -14.44 -12.91
CA VAL A 141 -21.27 -14.90 -13.69
C VAL A 141 -22.42 -13.90 -13.65
N ALA A 142 -23.00 -13.63 -14.82
CA ALA A 142 -24.21 -12.84 -14.95
C ALA A 142 -24.99 -13.29 -16.19
N ASN A 143 -26.32 -13.31 -16.10
CA ASN A 143 -27.22 -13.61 -17.21
C ASN A 143 -26.87 -14.94 -17.95
N GLY A 144 -26.37 -15.94 -17.24
CA GLY A 144 -25.97 -17.23 -17.81
C GLY A 144 -24.64 -17.22 -18.57
N ILE A 145 -23.88 -16.13 -18.51
CA ILE A 145 -22.54 -15.99 -19.08
C ILE A 145 -21.53 -16.02 -17.94
N VAL A 146 -20.56 -16.92 -18.03
CA VAL A 146 -19.43 -17.03 -17.11
C VAL A 146 -18.23 -16.33 -17.74
N ALA A 147 -17.64 -15.37 -17.06
CA ALA A 147 -16.42 -14.69 -17.47
C ALA A 147 -15.27 -15.12 -16.54
N ILE A 148 -14.12 -15.45 -17.11
CA ILE A 148 -12.94 -15.92 -16.37
C ILE A 148 -11.75 -15.05 -16.78
N ALA A 149 -11.13 -14.37 -15.81
CA ALA A 149 -9.85 -13.69 -16.00
C ALA A 149 -8.72 -14.72 -15.98
N VAL A 150 -7.87 -14.69 -17.00
CA VAL A 150 -6.74 -15.60 -17.16
C VAL A 150 -5.46 -14.84 -17.46
N GLU A 151 -4.37 -15.21 -16.80
CA GLU A 151 -3.03 -14.70 -17.11
C GLU A 151 -2.49 -15.29 -18.43
N ASP A 152 -1.41 -14.70 -18.96
CA ASP A 152 -0.67 -15.34 -20.06
C ASP A 152 -0.03 -16.64 -19.57
N ALA A 153 -0.10 -17.70 -20.38
CA ALA A 153 0.38 -19.03 -20.02
C ALA A 153 1.89 -19.13 -19.72
N SER A 154 2.70 -18.13 -20.07
CA SER A 154 4.16 -18.22 -20.02
C SER A 154 4.87 -17.01 -19.42
N ASP A 155 4.27 -15.83 -19.47
CA ASP A 155 4.85 -14.58 -19.01
C ASP A 155 3.77 -13.70 -18.37
N LYS A 156 3.68 -13.68 -17.03
CA LYS A 156 2.69 -12.85 -16.31
C LYS A 156 2.74 -11.36 -16.69
N THR A 157 3.88 -10.88 -17.20
CA THR A 157 4.04 -9.50 -17.65
C THR A 157 3.47 -9.23 -19.06
N ALA A 158 3.07 -10.29 -19.78
CA ALA A 158 2.40 -10.19 -21.07
C ALA A 158 0.88 -10.02 -20.87
N PRO A 159 0.17 -9.46 -21.88
CA PRO A 159 -1.28 -9.36 -21.83
C PRO A 159 -1.96 -10.72 -21.64
N GLY A 160 -2.80 -10.84 -20.62
CA GLY A 160 -3.69 -11.98 -20.40
C GLY A 160 -5.00 -11.86 -21.18
N SER A 161 -6.06 -12.50 -20.70
CA SER A 161 -7.35 -12.55 -21.40
C SER A 161 -8.56 -12.69 -20.47
N VAL A 162 -9.75 -12.47 -21.04
CA VAL A 162 -11.02 -12.91 -20.47
C VAL A 162 -11.62 -13.97 -21.36
N LEU A 163 -11.93 -15.12 -20.79
CA LEU A 163 -12.61 -16.22 -21.45
C LEU A 163 -14.09 -16.22 -21.05
N PHE A 164 -14.98 -16.29 -22.04
CA PHE A 164 -16.42 -16.33 -21.82
C PHE A 164 -16.96 -17.72 -22.11
N TYR A 165 -17.71 -18.28 -21.16
CA TYR A 165 -18.35 -19.58 -21.24
C TYR A 165 -19.84 -19.48 -20.96
N ASP A 166 -20.61 -20.48 -21.39
CA ASP A 166 -21.95 -20.71 -20.85
C ASP A 166 -21.86 -21.41 -19.48
N VAL A 167 -22.99 -21.51 -18.78
CA VAL A 167 -23.07 -22.19 -17.48
C VAL A 167 -22.71 -23.68 -17.51
N ASN A 168 -22.57 -24.28 -18.70
CA ASN A 168 -22.16 -25.68 -18.89
C ASN A 168 -20.66 -25.84 -19.20
N GLY A 169 -19.90 -24.76 -19.23
CA GLY A 169 -18.48 -24.79 -19.57
C GLY A 169 -18.22 -24.88 -21.08
N THR A 170 -19.18 -24.49 -21.91
CA THR A 170 -18.97 -24.35 -23.37
C THR A 170 -18.41 -22.97 -23.67
N LEU A 171 -17.25 -22.90 -24.32
CA LEU A 171 -16.63 -21.64 -24.71
C LEU A 171 -17.53 -20.86 -25.67
N LEU A 172 -17.82 -19.59 -25.33
CA LEU A 172 -18.60 -18.66 -26.11
C LEU A 172 -17.72 -17.61 -26.80
N ASN A 173 -16.72 -17.05 -26.12
CA ASN A 173 -15.87 -16.00 -26.68
C ASN A 173 -14.55 -15.87 -25.89
N ALA A 174 -13.59 -15.11 -26.42
CA ALA A 174 -12.37 -14.78 -25.71
C ALA A 174 -11.84 -13.41 -26.18
N VAL A 175 -11.38 -12.60 -25.23
CA VAL A 175 -10.94 -11.21 -25.46
C VAL A 175 -9.61 -10.99 -24.74
N GLN A 176 -8.64 -10.38 -25.41
CA GLN A 176 -7.38 -10.00 -24.76
C GLN A 176 -7.62 -8.90 -23.71
N ALA A 177 -6.99 -9.02 -22.56
CA ALA A 177 -7.03 -8.05 -21.47
C ALA A 177 -5.63 -7.40 -21.27
N GLY A 178 -5.43 -6.70 -20.17
CA GLY A 178 -4.11 -6.18 -19.77
C GLY A 178 -3.20 -7.28 -19.23
N ALA A 179 -2.01 -6.92 -18.73
CA ALA A 179 -1.09 -7.87 -18.11
C ALA A 179 -1.61 -8.30 -16.73
N LEU A 180 -1.46 -9.59 -16.43
CA LEU A 180 -1.96 -10.24 -15.21
C LEU A 180 -3.41 -9.84 -14.83
N PRO A 181 -4.43 -10.26 -15.60
CA PRO A 181 -5.83 -10.10 -15.21
C PRO A 181 -6.10 -10.81 -13.90
N ASP A 182 -6.28 -10.04 -12.84
CA ASP A 182 -6.37 -10.57 -11.48
C ASP A 182 -7.84 -10.84 -11.11
N MET A 183 -8.69 -9.81 -11.26
CA MET A 183 -10.12 -9.90 -10.94
C MET A 183 -11.03 -9.60 -12.13
N VAL A 184 -12.15 -10.32 -12.21
CA VAL A 184 -13.22 -10.06 -13.18
C VAL A 184 -14.57 -9.87 -12.48
N THR A 185 -15.37 -8.92 -12.97
CA THR A 185 -16.75 -8.72 -12.51
C THR A 185 -17.66 -8.21 -13.62
N PHE A 186 -18.96 -8.42 -13.46
CA PHE A 186 -19.97 -7.82 -14.31
C PHE A 186 -20.48 -6.51 -13.69
N ASN A 187 -20.85 -5.55 -14.53
CA ASN A 187 -21.75 -4.51 -14.05
C ASN A 187 -23.14 -5.10 -13.72
N ARG A 188 -23.96 -4.37 -12.97
CA ARG A 188 -25.17 -4.95 -12.34
C ARG A 188 -26.26 -5.36 -13.32
N ASP A 189 -26.24 -4.84 -14.55
CA ASP A 189 -27.16 -5.27 -15.61
C ASP A 189 -26.56 -6.36 -16.53
N GLY A 190 -25.29 -6.72 -16.34
CA GLY A 190 -24.59 -7.74 -17.11
C GLY A 190 -24.28 -7.34 -18.56
N THR A 191 -24.34 -6.05 -18.89
CA THR A 191 -24.01 -5.54 -20.23
C THR A 191 -22.52 -5.20 -20.40
N LYS A 192 -21.74 -5.21 -19.31
CA LYS A 192 -20.31 -4.98 -19.31
C LYS A 192 -19.59 -5.93 -18.37
N VAL A 193 -18.40 -6.35 -18.77
CA VAL A 193 -17.41 -6.99 -17.91
C VAL A 193 -16.27 -6.01 -17.65
N LEU A 194 -15.83 -5.94 -16.41
CA LEU A 194 -14.70 -5.14 -15.95
C LEU A 194 -13.64 -6.07 -15.40
N VAL A 195 -12.39 -5.78 -15.71
CA VAL A 195 -11.23 -6.61 -15.37
C VAL A 195 -10.16 -5.73 -14.75
N ALA A 196 -9.71 -6.06 -13.55
CA ALA A 196 -8.51 -5.47 -12.98
C ALA A 196 -7.30 -6.19 -13.59
N ASN A 197 -6.42 -5.45 -14.25
CA ASN A 197 -5.18 -5.99 -14.76
C ASN A 197 -4.07 -5.42 -13.87
N GLU A 198 -3.55 -6.26 -12.98
CA GLU A 198 -2.60 -5.89 -11.95
C GLU A 198 -1.35 -5.27 -12.58
N GLY A 199 -0.86 -5.87 -13.67
CA GLY A 199 0.34 -5.37 -14.33
C GLY A 199 1.60 -5.56 -13.49
N GLU A 200 1.63 -6.58 -12.64
CA GLU A 200 2.74 -6.86 -11.73
C GLU A 200 4.07 -7.08 -12.47
N ALA A 201 5.16 -6.59 -11.90
CA ALA A 201 6.50 -6.78 -12.42
C ALA A 201 6.97 -8.24 -12.38
N ASN A 202 7.95 -8.58 -13.21
CA ASN A 202 8.65 -9.86 -13.06
C ASN A 202 9.63 -9.81 -11.86
N SER A 203 10.01 -10.99 -11.37
CA SER A 203 10.77 -11.13 -10.11
C SER A 203 12.17 -10.51 -10.11
N ASP A 204 12.76 -10.18 -11.25
CA ASP A 204 14.05 -9.47 -11.33
C ASP A 204 13.91 -7.97 -11.64
N LEU A 205 12.67 -7.46 -11.68
CA LEU A 205 12.32 -6.07 -11.94
C LEU A 205 12.89 -5.55 -13.28
N THR A 206 13.10 -6.43 -14.27
CA THR A 206 13.53 -6.00 -15.62
C THR A 206 12.37 -5.69 -16.55
N LYS A 207 11.17 -6.19 -16.24
CA LYS A 207 9.91 -5.91 -16.92
C LYS A 207 8.85 -5.56 -15.89
N ASN A 208 8.25 -4.40 -16.06
CA ASN A 208 7.09 -3.97 -15.29
C ASN A 208 6.06 -3.38 -16.27
N PRO A 209 5.00 -4.10 -16.65
CA PRO A 209 3.96 -3.55 -17.53
C PRO A 209 3.17 -2.44 -16.81
N GLU A 210 2.32 -1.73 -17.54
CA GLU A 210 1.41 -0.76 -16.91
C GLU A 210 0.18 -1.50 -16.39
N GLY A 211 -0.19 -1.27 -15.13
CA GLY A 211 -1.49 -1.70 -14.61
C GLY A 211 -2.62 -0.97 -15.33
N SER A 212 -3.79 -1.61 -15.43
CA SER A 212 -4.91 -1.07 -16.20
C SER A 212 -6.24 -1.72 -15.82
N VAL A 213 -7.34 -1.18 -16.34
CA VAL A 213 -8.66 -1.84 -16.28
C VAL A 213 -9.18 -2.09 -17.69
N THR A 214 -9.63 -3.31 -17.97
CA THR A 214 -10.30 -3.64 -19.24
C THR A 214 -11.81 -3.64 -19.07
N ILE A 215 -12.52 -2.86 -19.88
CA ILE A 215 -13.99 -2.82 -19.93
C ILE A 215 -14.47 -3.43 -21.25
N ILE A 216 -15.24 -4.51 -21.17
CA ILE A 216 -15.72 -5.28 -22.31
C ILE A 216 -17.24 -5.12 -22.42
N ASP A 217 -17.73 -4.71 -23.59
CA ASP A 217 -19.17 -4.70 -23.89
C ASP A 217 -19.68 -6.12 -24.13
N VAL A 218 -20.74 -6.51 -23.42
CA VAL A 218 -21.34 -7.85 -23.49
C VAL A 218 -22.80 -7.75 -23.99
N PRO A 219 -23.14 -8.40 -25.12
CA PRO A 219 -24.52 -8.45 -25.59
C PRO A 219 -25.40 -9.33 -24.69
N ALA A 220 -26.71 -9.05 -24.66
CA ALA A 220 -27.67 -9.83 -23.88
C ALA A 220 -27.70 -11.34 -24.24
N THR A 221 -27.30 -11.69 -25.46
CA THR A 221 -27.01 -13.07 -25.86
C THR A 221 -25.64 -13.10 -26.50
N LEU A 222 -24.69 -13.76 -25.84
CA LEU A 222 -23.34 -13.93 -26.33
C LEU A 222 -23.18 -15.24 -27.10
N THR A 223 -22.52 -15.18 -28.25
CA THR A 223 -22.23 -16.31 -29.13
C THR A 223 -20.78 -16.27 -29.63
N THR A 224 -20.34 -17.38 -30.22
CA THR A 224 -19.00 -17.51 -30.84
C THR A 224 -18.80 -16.67 -32.09
N ALA A 225 -19.87 -16.07 -32.64
CA ALA A 225 -19.78 -15.19 -33.81
C ALA A 225 -19.62 -13.71 -33.42
N ASP A 226 -19.84 -13.34 -32.16
CA ASP A 226 -19.77 -11.96 -31.71
C ASP A 226 -18.32 -11.47 -31.62
N VAL A 227 -18.12 -10.19 -31.93
CA VAL A 227 -16.85 -9.50 -31.73
C VAL A 227 -17.08 -8.50 -30.60
N LEU A 228 -16.47 -8.74 -29.45
CA LEU A 228 -16.64 -7.90 -28.28
C LEU A 228 -15.71 -6.68 -28.35
N ALA A 229 -16.26 -5.51 -28.06
CA ALA A 229 -15.50 -4.29 -27.93
C ALA A 229 -14.86 -4.25 -26.54
N ALA A 230 -13.55 -4.01 -26.48
CA ALA A 230 -12.81 -3.84 -25.24
C ALA A 230 -12.15 -2.46 -25.20
N THR A 231 -12.25 -1.79 -24.05
CA THR A 231 -11.62 -0.50 -23.77
C THR A 231 -10.61 -0.69 -22.64
N THR A 232 -9.37 -0.27 -22.85
CA THR A 232 -8.35 -0.22 -21.80
C THR A 232 -8.36 1.15 -21.15
N VAL A 233 -8.52 1.18 -19.82
CA VAL A 233 -8.36 2.36 -18.98
C VAL A 233 -6.94 2.31 -18.40
N ASP A 234 -6.08 3.24 -18.83
CA ASP A 234 -4.69 3.35 -18.37
C ASP A 234 -4.50 4.47 -17.32
N PHE A 235 -3.32 4.47 -16.69
CA PHE A 235 -2.93 5.46 -15.69
C PHE A 235 -1.83 6.42 -16.16
N THR A 236 -1.49 6.43 -17.46
CA THR A 236 -0.33 7.15 -18.00
C THR A 236 -0.40 8.66 -17.79
N ALA A 237 -1.61 9.22 -17.70
CA ALA A 237 -1.84 10.64 -17.42
C ALA A 237 -1.29 11.09 -16.05
N PHE A 238 -1.15 10.16 -15.10
CA PHE A 238 -0.63 10.40 -13.76
C PHE A 238 0.90 10.27 -13.66
N ASN A 239 1.58 9.81 -14.71
CA ASN A 239 3.04 9.73 -14.74
C ASN A 239 3.69 11.10 -14.49
N ARG A 240 4.90 11.10 -13.89
CA ARG A 240 5.66 12.34 -13.64
C ARG A 240 5.78 13.16 -14.94
N GLY A 241 5.37 14.42 -14.89
CA GLY A 241 5.33 15.31 -16.07
C GLY A 241 4.06 15.19 -16.94
N GLY A 242 3.19 14.23 -16.65
CA GLY A 242 1.88 14.07 -17.25
C GLY A 242 0.87 15.12 -16.76
N PRO A 243 -0.24 15.30 -17.50
CA PRO A 243 -1.21 16.37 -17.25
C PRO A 243 -1.95 16.24 -15.91
N ARG A 244 -1.99 15.05 -15.31
CA ARG A 244 -2.71 14.75 -14.06
C ARG A 244 -1.80 14.33 -12.91
N PHE A 245 -0.47 14.43 -13.08
CA PHE A 245 0.49 14.09 -12.02
C PHE A 245 0.23 14.83 -10.69
N ALA A 246 -0.20 16.09 -10.77
CA ALA A 246 -0.52 16.89 -9.58
C ALA A 246 -1.67 16.29 -8.75
N GLU A 247 -2.58 15.53 -9.37
CA GLU A 247 -3.67 14.85 -8.67
C GLU A 247 -3.15 13.66 -7.87
N ALA A 248 -2.27 12.83 -8.45
CA ALA A 248 -1.64 11.72 -7.73
C ALA A 248 -0.78 12.21 -6.54
N VAL A 249 -0.12 13.36 -6.70
CA VAL A 249 0.60 14.05 -5.61
C VAL A 249 -0.37 14.54 -4.53
N ALA A 250 -1.47 15.19 -4.91
CA ALA A 250 -2.47 15.71 -3.98
C ALA A 250 -3.17 14.59 -3.20
N ALA A 251 -3.45 13.46 -3.85
CA ALA A 251 -3.99 12.26 -3.24
C ALA A 251 -2.96 11.50 -2.39
N ASN A 252 -1.68 11.90 -2.41
CA ASN A 252 -0.59 11.28 -1.65
C ASN A 252 -0.44 9.77 -1.93
N ILE A 253 -0.60 9.38 -3.19
CA ILE A 253 -0.51 7.98 -3.62
C ILE A 253 0.86 7.40 -3.26
N ARG A 254 0.87 6.14 -2.81
CA ARG A 254 2.08 5.41 -2.45
C ARG A 254 2.72 4.74 -3.67
N ILE A 255 4.03 4.92 -3.82
CA ILE A 255 4.84 4.33 -4.90
C ILE A 255 6.11 3.74 -4.26
N SER A 256 6.19 2.42 -4.11
CA SER A 256 7.17 1.78 -3.22
C SER A 256 8.35 1.10 -3.89
N SER A 257 8.35 0.95 -5.21
CA SER A 257 9.41 0.23 -5.93
C SER A 257 10.76 0.98 -5.97
N PRO A 258 11.86 0.26 -6.27
CA PRO A 258 13.16 0.88 -6.46
C PRO A 258 13.14 1.76 -7.71
N SER A 259 13.49 3.04 -7.52
CA SER A 259 13.50 4.11 -8.52
C SER A 259 13.75 3.67 -9.98
N GLY A 260 12.79 3.89 -10.87
CA GLY A 260 12.96 3.68 -12.31
C GLY A 260 11.66 3.51 -13.10
N PHE A 261 10.62 2.97 -12.45
CA PHE A 261 9.31 2.79 -13.06
C PHE A 261 8.46 4.07 -13.03
N SER A 262 7.54 4.16 -14.00
CA SER A 262 6.53 5.21 -14.06
C SER A 262 5.40 4.92 -13.08
N ILE A 263 4.61 5.93 -12.72
CA ILE A 263 3.47 5.74 -11.80
C ILE A 263 2.47 4.72 -12.38
N ALA A 264 2.23 4.72 -13.68
CA ALA A 264 1.32 3.77 -14.33
C ALA A 264 1.81 2.32 -14.26
N GLN A 265 3.12 2.09 -14.15
CA GLN A 265 3.71 0.76 -13.94
C GLN A 265 3.70 0.36 -12.45
N GLU A 266 3.45 1.30 -11.55
CA GLU A 266 3.42 1.06 -10.10
C GLU A 266 2.01 0.91 -9.57
N LEU A 267 1.01 1.39 -10.31
CA LEU A 267 -0.38 1.22 -9.95
C LEU A 267 -0.82 -0.17 -10.36
N GLU A 268 -1.16 -1.00 -9.38
CA GLU A 268 -1.54 -2.40 -9.55
C GLU A 268 -3.04 -2.58 -9.19
N PRO A 269 -3.95 -2.55 -10.18
CA PRO A 269 -5.37 -2.87 -9.97
C PRO A 269 -5.60 -4.32 -9.56
N GLU A 270 -6.27 -4.55 -8.45
CA GLU A 270 -6.55 -5.90 -7.95
C GLU A 270 -8.04 -6.22 -7.94
N TYR A 271 -8.87 -5.43 -7.24
CA TYR A 271 -10.29 -5.76 -7.06
C TYR A 271 -11.23 -4.65 -7.52
N ILE A 272 -12.36 -5.01 -8.14
CA ILE A 272 -13.34 -4.05 -8.67
C ILE A 272 -14.71 -4.20 -8.00
N THR A 273 -15.32 -3.09 -7.62
CA THR A 273 -16.77 -3.05 -7.34
C THR A 273 -17.50 -2.01 -8.19
N VAL A 274 -18.65 -2.41 -8.73
CA VAL A 274 -19.49 -1.55 -9.56
C VAL A 274 -20.57 -0.89 -8.72
N SER A 275 -20.59 0.45 -8.77
CA SER A 275 -21.60 1.28 -8.12
C SER A 275 -23.04 0.81 -8.41
N PRO A 276 -23.98 0.95 -7.46
CA PRO A 276 -25.37 0.53 -7.62
C PRO A 276 -26.13 1.07 -8.84
N ASP A 277 -25.71 2.20 -9.41
CA ASP A 277 -26.31 2.81 -10.59
C ASP A 277 -25.58 2.50 -11.92
N ASN A 278 -24.58 1.61 -11.90
CA ASN A 278 -23.73 1.22 -13.04
C ASN A 278 -22.90 2.35 -13.66
N THR A 279 -22.73 3.50 -13.00
CA THR A 279 -22.00 4.64 -13.58
C THR A 279 -20.50 4.60 -13.27
N LYS A 280 -20.14 4.17 -12.07
CA LYS A 280 -18.76 4.11 -11.56
C LYS A 280 -18.30 2.70 -11.25
N ALA A 281 -17.01 2.46 -11.49
CA ALA A 281 -16.26 1.35 -10.92
C ALA A 281 -15.25 1.90 -9.92
N TYR A 282 -15.18 1.28 -8.75
CA TYR A 282 -14.14 1.52 -7.75
C TYR A 282 -13.17 0.36 -7.84
N VAL A 283 -11.87 0.64 -7.84
CA VAL A 283 -10.81 -0.33 -8.09
C VAL A 283 -9.76 -0.21 -7.00
N SER A 284 -9.50 -1.28 -6.24
CA SER A 284 -8.43 -1.28 -5.25
C SER A 284 -7.06 -1.23 -5.95
N LEU A 285 -6.15 -0.51 -5.31
CA LEU A 285 -4.74 -0.41 -5.65
C LEU A 285 -3.97 -0.68 -4.34
N GLN A 286 -3.91 -1.95 -3.94
CA GLN A 286 -3.60 -2.37 -2.57
C GLN A 286 -2.22 -1.88 -2.12
N GLU A 287 -1.18 -2.15 -2.91
CA GLU A 287 0.21 -1.78 -2.66
C GLU A 287 0.37 -0.26 -2.70
N ASN A 288 -0.52 0.45 -3.40
CA ASN A 288 -0.52 1.90 -3.48
C ASN A 288 -1.37 2.58 -2.40
N ASN A 289 -2.01 1.79 -1.53
CA ASN A 289 -2.90 2.26 -0.48
C ASN A 289 -3.92 3.27 -1.01
N ALA A 290 -4.55 2.91 -2.14
CA ALA A 290 -5.41 3.80 -2.91
C ALA A 290 -6.60 3.08 -3.54
N VAL A 291 -7.55 3.86 -4.04
CA VAL A 291 -8.66 3.40 -4.89
C VAL A 291 -8.73 4.27 -6.14
N ALA A 292 -8.80 3.65 -7.32
CA ALA A 292 -9.14 4.36 -8.55
C ALA A 292 -10.66 4.40 -8.75
N ILE A 293 -11.18 5.57 -9.13
CA ILE A 293 -12.59 5.77 -9.46
C ILE A 293 -12.70 5.95 -10.97
N ILE A 294 -13.41 5.05 -11.64
CA ILE A 294 -13.51 5.00 -13.10
C ILE A 294 -14.95 5.26 -13.53
N ASP A 295 -15.12 6.14 -14.53
CA ASP A 295 -16.39 6.25 -15.25
C ASP A 295 -16.52 5.12 -16.27
N ILE A 296 -17.53 4.28 -16.08
CA ILE A 296 -17.74 3.07 -16.88
C ILE A 296 -18.16 3.41 -18.32
N ALA A 297 -18.89 4.51 -18.50
CA ALA A 297 -19.43 4.87 -19.81
C ALA A 297 -18.35 5.46 -20.72
N THR A 298 -17.44 6.26 -20.18
CA THR A 298 -16.34 6.87 -20.94
C THR A 298 -15.07 6.03 -20.95
N GLY A 299 -14.90 5.11 -19.99
CA GLY A 299 -13.68 4.33 -19.85
C GLY A 299 -12.50 5.21 -19.41
N THR A 300 -12.72 6.10 -18.45
CA THR A 300 -11.70 7.04 -17.97
C THR A 300 -11.61 7.04 -16.46
N VAL A 301 -10.40 7.18 -15.92
CA VAL A 301 -10.19 7.44 -14.49
C VAL A 301 -10.72 8.82 -14.17
N ASP A 302 -11.69 8.94 -13.27
CA ASP A 302 -12.17 10.22 -12.76
C ASP A 302 -11.23 10.76 -11.68
N ALA A 303 -10.79 9.90 -10.76
CA ALA A 303 -9.91 10.27 -9.66
C ALA A 303 -9.09 9.08 -9.15
N LEU A 304 -7.95 9.39 -8.54
CA LEU A 304 -7.24 8.50 -7.62
C LEU A 304 -7.48 9.00 -6.20
N ALA A 305 -7.99 8.15 -5.32
CA ALA A 305 -8.20 8.45 -3.91
C ALA A 305 -7.16 7.70 -3.08
N GLY A 306 -6.19 8.43 -2.50
CA GLY A 306 -5.27 7.85 -1.52
C GLY A 306 -5.95 7.74 -0.16
N LEU A 307 -5.75 6.60 0.51
CA LEU A 307 -6.55 6.23 1.69
C LEU A 307 -6.02 6.79 3.02
N GLY A 308 -4.82 7.38 3.00
CA GLY A 308 -4.17 7.88 4.22
C GLY A 308 -3.73 6.75 5.15
N TRP A 309 -3.67 7.02 6.45
CA TRP A 309 -3.12 6.08 7.45
C TRP A 309 -4.00 6.01 8.68
N LYS A 310 -4.08 4.82 9.28
CA LYS A 310 -4.60 4.63 10.64
C LYS A 310 -3.52 4.94 11.67
N ASN A 311 -3.82 5.77 12.66
CA ASN A 311 -2.89 6.06 13.75
C ASN A 311 -3.11 5.11 14.93
N HIS A 312 -2.25 4.10 15.09
CA HIS A 312 -2.37 3.12 16.18
C HIS A 312 -2.03 3.69 17.57
N ASN A 313 -1.60 4.95 17.65
CA ASN A 313 -1.39 5.64 18.92
C ASN A 313 -2.66 6.30 19.46
N MET A 314 -3.76 6.26 18.70
CA MET A 314 -5.06 6.80 19.11
C MET A 314 -5.92 5.74 19.81
N PRO A 315 -6.65 6.10 20.89
CA PRO A 315 -7.59 5.18 21.53
C PRO A 315 -8.61 4.62 20.54
N GLY A 316 -8.92 3.33 20.61
CA GLY A 316 -9.78 2.62 19.65
C GLY A 316 -9.04 2.06 18.42
N ASN A 317 -7.81 2.49 18.17
CA ASN A 317 -6.95 1.99 17.09
C ASN A 317 -5.77 1.15 17.62
N GLU A 318 -5.84 0.70 18.87
CA GLU A 318 -4.81 -0.14 19.47
C GLU A 318 -4.53 -1.40 18.63
N LEU A 319 -3.31 -1.92 18.67
CA LEU A 319 -2.98 -3.21 18.06
C LEU A 319 -2.19 -4.07 19.04
N ASP A 320 -2.29 -5.38 18.84
CA ASP A 320 -1.30 -6.32 19.35
C ASP A 320 -0.15 -6.41 18.35
N ALA A 321 1.08 -6.11 18.78
CA ALA A 321 2.21 -5.87 17.89
C ALA A 321 3.23 -7.01 17.87
N SER A 322 3.15 -7.92 18.83
CA SER A 322 4.23 -8.86 19.13
C SER A 322 3.70 -10.27 19.11
N ASP A 323 4.45 -11.17 18.50
CA ASP A 323 4.28 -12.62 18.59
C ASP A 323 5.22 -13.24 19.66
N ARG A 324 5.79 -12.42 20.56
CA ARG A 324 6.87 -12.81 21.49
C ARG A 324 6.65 -12.43 22.95
N ASP A 325 5.52 -11.83 23.30
CA ASP A 325 5.17 -11.55 24.69
C ASP A 325 4.28 -12.63 25.34
N ASN A 326 3.79 -13.59 24.53
CA ASN A 326 2.92 -14.71 24.94
C ASN A 326 1.60 -14.24 25.57
N THR A 327 1.10 -13.06 25.23
CA THR A 327 -0.15 -12.53 25.77
C THR A 327 -0.85 -11.64 24.76
N ILE A 328 -2.19 -11.57 24.80
CA ILE A 328 -2.91 -10.61 23.98
C ILE A 328 -2.69 -9.20 24.55
N ASN A 329 -1.90 -8.38 23.86
CA ASN A 329 -1.43 -7.07 24.32
C ASN A 329 -1.90 -5.93 23.41
N ILE A 330 -3.22 -5.80 23.26
CA ILE A 330 -3.84 -4.74 22.45
C ILE A 330 -3.67 -3.39 23.16
N ARG A 331 -2.74 -2.57 22.67
CA ARG A 331 -2.48 -1.21 23.20
C ARG A 331 -2.05 -0.21 22.13
N ASN A 332 -1.91 1.04 22.53
CA ASN A 332 -1.46 2.11 21.65
C ASN A 332 0.03 2.00 21.33
N TRP A 333 0.37 2.23 20.07
CA TRP A 333 1.72 2.19 19.54
C TRP A 333 1.99 3.37 18.60
N PRO A 334 3.19 3.95 18.57
CA PRO A 334 3.55 5.03 17.65
C PRO A 334 3.83 4.50 16.22
N VAL A 335 2.87 3.76 15.67
CA VAL A 335 2.90 3.11 14.35
C VAL A 335 1.66 3.54 13.57
N ARG A 336 1.79 3.61 12.25
CA ARG A 336 0.69 3.90 11.35
C ARG A 336 0.36 2.70 10.48
N GLY A 337 -0.90 2.27 10.45
CA GLY A 337 -1.36 1.21 9.56
C GLY A 337 -1.76 1.77 8.20
N MET A 338 -1.30 1.13 7.12
CA MET A 338 -1.77 1.43 5.76
C MET A 338 -3.08 0.67 5.51
N TYR A 339 -4.08 1.29 4.89
CA TYR A 339 -5.38 0.62 4.68
C TYR A 339 -5.30 -0.54 3.69
N GLN A 340 -4.58 -0.39 2.57
CA GLN A 340 -4.23 -1.49 1.64
C GLN A 340 -5.37 -2.51 1.44
N PRO A 341 -6.46 -2.08 0.79
CA PRO A 341 -7.63 -2.92 0.65
C PRO A 341 -7.39 -4.01 -0.40
N ASP A 342 -7.54 -5.28 0.00
CA ASP A 342 -7.55 -6.42 -0.91
C ASP A 342 -8.89 -6.41 -1.68
N ALA A 343 -9.97 -6.89 -1.04
CA ALA A 343 -11.31 -6.79 -1.59
C ALA A 343 -12.04 -5.48 -1.22
N ILE A 344 -12.92 -5.06 -2.13
CA ILE A 344 -13.88 -3.96 -1.94
C ILE A 344 -15.28 -4.33 -2.43
N ALA A 345 -16.31 -3.78 -1.78
CA ALA A 345 -17.70 -3.94 -2.18
C ALA A 345 -18.48 -2.63 -2.06
N SER A 346 -19.37 -2.35 -3.02
CA SER A 346 -20.20 -1.14 -3.01
C SER A 346 -21.65 -1.42 -2.66
N PHE A 347 -22.25 -0.47 -1.92
CA PHE A 347 -23.64 -0.53 -1.48
C PHE A 347 -24.26 0.87 -1.47
N THR A 348 -25.60 0.94 -1.33
CA THR A 348 -26.34 2.20 -1.23
C THR A 348 -27.11 2.27 0.07
N VAL A 349 -27.04 3.42 0.74
CA VAL A 349 -27.93 3.79 1.85
C VAL A 349 -28.46 5.19 1.59
N GLY A 350 -29.78 5.38 1.67
CA GLY A 350 -30.38 6.71 1.51
C GLY A 350 -30.20 7.34 0.13
N GLY A 351 -29.86 6.56 -0.89
CA GLY A 351 -29.56 7.04 -2.24
C GLY A 351 -28.09 7.40 -2.48
N GLU A 352 -27.25 7.38 -1.44
CA GLU A 352 -25.82 7.62 -1.53
C GLU A 352 -25.05 6.30 -1.69
N THR A 353 -24.02 6.31 -2.54
CA THR A 353 -23.13 5.18 -2.76
C THR A 353 -21.97 5.20 -1.77
N TYR A 354 -21.70 4.04 -1.19
CA TYR A 354 -20.57 3.79 -0.30
C TYR A 354 -19.77 2.59 -0.79
N VAL A 355 -18.49 2.55 -0.44
CA VAL A 355 -17.59 1.42 -0.67
C VAL A 355 -17.11 0.92 0.68
N VAL A 356 -17.19 -0.38 0.93
CA VAL A 356 -16.55 -1.02 2.08
C VAL A 356 -15.30 -1.75 1.60
N SER A 357 -14.22 -1.69 2.38
CA SER A 357 -12.95 -2.37 2.09
C SER A 357 -12.53 -3.33 3.20
N ALA A 358 -11.91 -4.44 2.82
CA ALA A 358 -11.21 -5.36 3.70
C ALA A 358 -9.71 -5.00 3.70
N ASN A 359 -9.19 -4.54 4.84
CA ASN A 359 -7.87 -3.92 4.93
C ASN A 359 -6.82 -4.94 5.39
N GLU A 360 -6.51 -5.87 4.51
CA GLU A 360 -5.57 -6.97 4.73
C GLU A 360 -4.13 -6.46 4.92
N GLY A 361 -3.64 -5.72 3.92
CA GLY A 361 -2.26 -5.28 3.82
C GLY A 361 -1.39 -6.25 3.05
N ASP A 362 -0.90 -5.85 1.86
CA ASP A 362 0.16 -6.58 1.18
C ASP A 362 1.44 -5.75 0.98
N SER A 363 2.53 -6.44 0.68
CA SER A 363 3.85 -5.84 0.58
C SER A 363 4.58 -6.30 -0.68
N ARG A 364 5.49 -5.46 -1.19
CA ARG A 364 6.44 -5.90 -2.22
C ARG A 364 7.61 -6.63 -1.56
N SER A 365 7.47 -7.93 -1.37
CA SER A 365 8.41 -8.71 -0.55
C SER A 365 9.64 -9.19 -1.33
N GLY A 366 10.68 -9.60 -0.61
CA GLY A 366 11.85 -10.27 -1.18
C GLY A 366 11.56 -11.69 -1.71
N ASP A 367 10.40 -12.27 -1.37
CA ASP A 367 9.95 -13.54 -1.92
C ASP A 367 9.43 -13.36 -3.35
N ASP A 368 8.91 -12.17 -3.66
CA ASP A 368 8.41 -11.79 -4.99
C ASP A 368 9.52 -11.20 -5.88
N TYR A 369 10.40 -10.39 -5.29
CA TYR A 369 11.41 -9.63 -6.03
C TYR A 369 12.85 -9.91 -5.58
N SER A 370 13.63 -10.49 -6.48
CA SER A 370 15.07 -10.66 -6.30
C SER A 370 15.80 -9.32 -6.22
N GLY A 371 16.46 -9.06 -5.08
CA GLY A 371 17.26 -7.86 -4.87
C GLY A 371 16.47 -6.62 -4.41
N PHE A 372 15.18 -6.77 -4.13
CA PHE A 372 14.36 -5.74 -3.51
C PHE A 372 13.48 -6.36 -2.42
N ASN A 373 13.48 -5.79 -1.23
CA ASN A 373 12.57 -6.20 -0.16
C ASN A 373 12.10 -4.95 0.57
N GLU A 374 10.80 -4.77 0.58
CA GLU A 374 10.16 -3.61 1.21
C GLU A 374 9.97 -3.80 2.72
N GLU A 375 9.78 -5.05 3.15
CA GLU A 375 9.50 -5.42 4.53
C GLU A 375 10.77 -5.38 5.39
N VAL A 376 10.71 -4.66 6.49
CA VAL A 376 11.77 -4.65 7.51
C VAL A 376 11.16 -4.75 8.89
N ARG A 377 11.89 -5.36 9.83
CA ARG A 377 11.48 -5.37 11.23
C ARG A 377 11.93 -4.13 11.95
N ILE A 378 11.08 -3.58 12.80
CA ILE A 378 11.41 -2.40 13.60
C ILE A 378 12.66 -2.63 14.47
N GLY A 379 12.94 -3.86 14.94
CA GLY A 379 14.14 -4.20 15.71
C GLY A 379 15.46 -3.98 14.95
N ASP A 380 15.42 -4.02 13.62
CA ASP A 380 16.59 -3.87 12.75
C ASP A 380 16.84 -2.41 12.32
N LEU A 381 15.85 -1.53 12.53
CA LEU A 381 15.91 -0.13 12.16
C LEU A 381 16.73 0.74 13.13
N PHE A 382 17.32 1.80 12.60
CA PHE A 382 17.75 2.92 13.44
C PHE A 382 16.57 3.88 13.65
N LEU A 383 16.06 3.95 14.88
CA LEU A 383 15.00 4.88 15.23
C LEU A 383 15.55 6.23 15.69
N ASP A 384 14.83 7.30 15.37
CA ASP A 384 15.09 8.61 15.94
C ASP A 384 14.60 8.67 17.39
N THR A 385 15.55 8.63 18.33
CA THR A 385 15.29 8.64 19.78
C THR A 385 14.62 9.92 20.31
N THR A 386 14.55 10.99 19.50
CA THR A 386 13.78 12.19 19.85
C THR A 386 12.27 12.00 19.62
N VAL A 387 11.88 11.05 18.78
CA VAL A 387 10.50 10.66 18.51
C VAL A 387 10.14 9.42 19.32
N PHE A 388 10.97 8.38 19.21
CA PHE A 388 10.80 7.11 19.89
C PHE A 388 11.60 7.12 21.19
N THR A 389 11.02 7.74 22.23
CA THR A 389 11.70 7.98 23.51
C THR A 389 11.72 6.76 24.45
N ASP A 390 10.86 5.77 24.21
CA ASP A 390 10.83 4.51 24.95
C ASP A 390 12.00 3.62 24.51
N ALA A 391 12.94 3.38 25.43
CA ALA A 391 14.13 2.57 25.16
C ALA A 391 13.81 1.08 24.92
N THR A 392 12.63 0.61 25.32
CA THR A 392 12.18 -0.78 25.15
C THR A 392 11.41 -1.00 23.84
N ILE A 393 11.14 0.07 23.07
CA ILE A 393 10.21 0.01 21.93
C ILE A 393 10.61 -1.03 20.88
N GLN A 394 11.91 -1.24 20.66
CA GLN A 394 12.46 -2.20 19.70
C GLN A 394 12.66 -3.61 20.28
N GLU A 395 12.26 -3.87 21.53
CA GLU A 395 12.29 -5.23 22.08
C GLU A 395 11.29 -6.14 21.34
N ASN A 396 11.63 -7.42 21.18
CA ASN A 396 10.77 -8.38 20.48
C ASN A 396 9.38 -8.53 21.11
N ALA A 397 9.27 -8.40 22.44
CA ALA A 397 8.01 -8.39 23.17
C ALA A 397 7.18 -7.09 22.99
N ASN A 398 7.73 -6.11 22.26
CA ASN A 398 7.10 -4.84 21.91
C ASN A 398 6.99 -4.73 20.38
N LEU A 399 7.55 -3.68 19.76
CA LEU A 399 7.48 -3.51 18.30
C LEU A 399 8.61 -4.21 17.55
N GLY A 400 9.63 -4.74 18.21
CA GLY A 400 10.86 -5.21 17.56
C GLY A 400 10.63 -6.20 16.42
N ARG A 401 9.57 -7.00 16.52
CA ARG A 401 9.17 -8.00 15.53
C ARG A 401 8.27 -7.47 14.42
N LEU A 402 7.53 -6.39 14.68
CA LEU A 402 6.52 -5.85 13.76
C LEU A 402 7.15 -5.44 12.44
N ARG A 403 6.58 -5.94 11.34
CA ARG A 403 6.96 -5.60 9.96
C ARG A 403 6.44 -4.22 9.57
N VAL A 404 7.31 -3.43 8.95
CA VAL A 404 7.02 -2.11 8.41
C VAL A 404 7.70 -1.92 7.05
N THR A 405 7.26 -0.92 6.30
CA THR A 405 7.90 -0.54 5.04
C THR A 405 9.19 0.26 5.26
N ASN A 406 10.27 -0.11 4.56
CA ASN A 406 11.49 0.70 4.44
C ASN A 406 11.42 1.73 3.28
N THR A 407 10.42 1.63 2.40
CA THR A 407 10.16 2.52 1.25
C THR A 407 8.72 3.04 1.24
N PRO A 408 8.35 3.92 2.19
CA PRO A 408 6.99 4.44 2.25
C PRO A 408 6.53 5.15 0.97
N GLY A 409 7.43 5.78 0.21
CA GLY A 409 7.13 6.09 -1.20
C GLY A 409 6.03 7.11 -1.49
N PHE A 410 5.54 7.84 -0.49
CA PHE A 410 4.36 8.69 -0.61
C PHE A 410 4.59 9.94 -1.47
N LEU A 411 3.84 10.08 -2.56
CA LEU A 411 3.99 11.18 -3.53
C LEU A 411 3.63 12.56 -2.98
N GLY A 412 2.80 12.65 -1.94
CA GLY A 412 2.43 13.93 -1.33
C GLY A 412 3.51 14.54 -0.45
N ARG A 413 4.67 13.87 -0.27
CA ARG A 413 5.79 14.41 0.50
C ARG A 413 7.13 14.17 -0.20
N ALA A 414 8.05 15.12 -0.05
CA ALA A 414 9.46 14.95 -0.34
C ALA A 414 10.25 14.92 0.97
N LYS A 415 11.39 14.22 0.99
CA LYS A 415 12.29 14.20 2.14
C LYS A 415 13.51 15.09 1.85
N LEU A 416 13.82 16.04 2.73
CA LEU A 416 14.97 16.94 2.61
C LEU A 416 15.85 16.87 3.85
N ARG A 417 17.09 16.43 3.68
CA ARG A 417 18.16 16.55 4.68
C ARG A 417 19.02 17.76 4.36
N VAL A 418 19.37 18.55 5.36
CA VAL A 418 20.27 19.68 5.22
C VAL A 418 21.59 19.39 5.93
N VAL A 419 22.70 19.72 5.28
CA VAL A 419 24.04 19.56 5.86
C VAL A 419 24.75 20.89 5.86
N HIS A 420 25.19 21.33 7.04
CA HIS A 420 26.01 22.53 7.16
C HIS A 420 27.50 22.17 7.14
N ALA A 421 28.16 22.20 5.98
CA ALA A 421 29.54 21.76 5.81
C ALA A 421 30.55 22.88 5.47
N SER A 422 30.26 24.14 5.83
CA SER A 422 31.16 25.28 5.60
C SER A 422 31.99 25.60 6.87
N PRO A 423 33.30 25.28 6.91
CA PRO A 423 34.08 25.19 8.14
C PRO A 423 34.42 26.51 8.84
N ASP A 424 34.31 27.65 8.14
CA ASP A 424 34.62 28.98 8.66
C ASP A 424 33.43 29.95 8.58
N SER A 425 32.24 29.41 8.38
CA SER A 425 30.98 30.14 8.49
C SER A 425 30.43 30.15 9.93
N PRO A 426 29.65 31.16 10.32
CA PRO A 426 28.96 31.17 11.62
C PRO A 426 27.85 30.12 11.65
N ASN A 427 27.25 29.89 12.83
CA ASN A 427 26.00 29.15 12.92
C ASN A 427 24.94 29.78 12.00
N VAL A 428 24.14 28.93 11.39
CA VAL A 428 23.16 29.35 10.38
C VAL A 428 21.75 28.96 10.72
N ASP A 429 20.81 29.77 10.25
CA ASP A 429 19.41 29.41 10.12
C ASP A 429 19.13 29.05 8.66
N VAL A 430 18.25 28.07 8.46
CA VAL A 430 17.84 27.61 7.12
C VAL A 430 16.36 27.88 6.94
N TYR A 431 16.04 28.50 5.82
CA TYR A 431 14.68 28.86 5.46
C TYR A 431 14.30 28.25 4.11
N LEU A 432 13.04 27.84 3.99
CA LEU A 432 12.42 27.42 2.74
C LEU A 432 11.18 28.26 2.46
N THR A 433 11.00 28.64 1.21
CA THR A 433 9.83 29.37 0.72
C THR A 433 9.36 28.73 -0.58
N PRO A 434 8.11 28.26 -0.71
CA PRO A 434 7.60 27.76 -1.98
C PRO A 434 7.81 28.79 -3.11
N ALA A 435 8.42 28.39 -4.22
CA ALA A 435 8.80 29.30 -5.30
C ALA A 435 7.60 29.81 -6.12
N ALA A 436 6.52 29.03 -6.16
CA ALA A 436 5.28 29.37 -6.86
C ALA A 436 4.47 30.47 -6.16
N ASP A 437 4.83 30.87 -4.94
CA ASP A 437 4.00 31.74 -4.14
C ASP A 437 4.85 32.76 -3.37
N ALA A 438 4.94 33.96 -3.93
CA ALA A 438 5.60 35.12 -3.32
C ALA A 438 4.79 35.72 -2.15
N VAL A 439 3.60 35.19 -1.84
CA VAL A 439 2.73 35.58 -0.73
C VAL A 439 3.01 34.73 0.53
N TYR A 440 3.55 33.50 0.38
CA TYR A 440 3.92 32.71 1.55
C TYR A 440 5.09 33.33 2.31
N THR A 441 4.96 33.26 3.63
CA THR A 441 6.01 33.73 4.55
C THR A 441 7.17 32.74 4.53
N GLN A 442 8.37 33.26 4.35
CA GLN A 442 9.62 32.50 4.49
C GLN A 442 9.60 31.71 5.80
N THR A 443 9.67 30.37 5.70
CA THR A 443 9.57 29.50 6.87
C THR A 443 10.95 29.07 7.33
N ARG A 444 11.30 29.31 8.60
CA ARG A 444 12.53 28.79 9.19
C ARG A 444 12.33 27.30 9.46
N VAL A 445 13.14 26.46 8.81
CA VAL A 445 13.05 25.00 8.94
C VAL A 445 14.15 24.42 9.85
N LEU A 446 15.26 25.12 9.99
CA LEU A 446 16.32 24.81 10.95
C LEU A 446 16.85 26.10 11.58
N GLU A 447 17.17 26.05 12.87
CA GLU A 447 17.59 27.21 13.67
C GLU A 447 18.92 26.90 14.36
N ASN A 448 19.80 27.90 14.40
CA ASN A 448 21.08 27.86 15.09
C ASN A 448 21.89 26.60 14.78
N VAL A 449 22.01 26.28 13.50
CA VAL A 449 22.70 25.08 13.00
C VAL A 449 24.20 25.34 13.06
N PRO A 450 24.97 24.68 13.95
CA PRO A 450 26.42 24.85 13.98
C PRO A 450 27.10 24.15 12.81
N PHE A 451 28.36 24.52 12.58
CA PHE A 451 29.22 23.83 11.62
C PHE A 451 29.16 22.32 11.84
N PHE A 452 28.98 21.62 10.73
CA PHE A 452 28.88 20.19 10.60
C PHE A 452 27.73 19.54 11.37
N THR A 453 26.55 20.15 11.22
CA THR A 453 25.28 19.50 11.56
C THR A 453 24.71 18.82 10.33
N ILE A 454 24.26 17.58 10.51
CA ILE A 454 23.46 16.82 9.55
C ILE A 454 22.05 16.75 10.15
N SER A 455 21.07 17.36 9.50
CA SER A 455 19.69 17.26 9.98
C SER A 455 19.15 15.85 9.74
N ASN A 456 18.10 15.49 10.47
CA ASN A 456 17.21 14.43 9.98
C ASN A 456 16.58 14.85 8.65
N TYR A 457 16.01 13.89 7.92
CA TYR A 457 15.16 14.22 6.78
C TYR A 457 13.92 14.95 7.26
N LEU A 458 13.77 16.20 6.81
CA LEU A 458 12.58 17.00 6.94
C LEU A 458 11.55 16.50 5.93
N SER A 459 10.31 16.30 6.37
CA SER A 459 9.21 16.00 5.46
C SER A 459 8.57 17.29 4.98
N VAL A 460 8.62 17.56 3.68
CA VAL A 460 8.10 18.81 3.07
C VAL A 460 7.13 18.50 1.94
N MET A 461 6.27 19.46 1.58
CA MET A 461 5.42 19.30 0.39
C MET A 461 6.29 19.27 -0.88
N PRO A 462 5.94 18.51 -1.91
CA PRO A 462 6.59 18.56 -3.21
C PRO A 462 6.47 19.95 -3.83
N GLY A 463 7.51 20.41 -4.52
CA GLY A 463 7.50 21.72 -5.13
C GLY A 463 8.89 22.32 -5.30
N ALA A 464 8.95 23.38 -6.11
CA ALA A 464 10.13 24.23 -6.17
C ALA A 464 10.15 25.11 -4.91
N TYR A 465 11.29 25.18 -4.23
CA TYR A 465 11.51 26.02 -3.06
C TYR A 465 12.68 26.96 -3.29
N ASN A 466 12.51 28.22 -2.93
CA ASN A 466 13.61 29.13 -2.69
C ASN A 466 14.16 28.86 -1.29
N TYR A 467 15.40 28.39 -1.21
CA TYR A 467 16.11 28.26 0.05
C TYR A 467 16.91 29.54 0.34
N SER A 468 17.04 29.86 1.61
CA SER A 468 17.94 30.90 2.10
C SER A 468 18.62 30.42 3.37
N VAL A 469 19.93 30.61 3.46
CA VAL A 469 20.73 30.30 4.64
C VAL A 469 21.37 31.58 5.12
N THR A 470 21.12 31.93 6.38
CA THR A 470 21.55 33.21 6.96
C THR A 470 22.33 32.94 8.25
N PRO A 471 23.26 33.81 8.67
CA PRO A 471 23.80 33.71 10.02
C PRO A 471 22.67 33.83 11.05
N THR A 472 22.70 33.04 12.12
CA THR A 472 21.67 33.07 13.17
C THR A 472 21.51 34.46 13.80
N ASP A 473 22.61 35.19 14.00
CA ASP A 473 22.59 36.54 14.55
C ASP A 473 22.36 37.64 13.50
N ALA A 474 22.21 37.28 12.21
CA ALA A 474 22.00 38.22 11.10
C ALA A 474 21.02 37.68 10.05
N PRO A 475 19.74 37.44 10.41
CA PRO A 475 18.76 36.74 9.57
C PRO A 475 18.37 37.47 8.26
N ASN A 476 18.80 38.73 8.08
CA ASN A 476 18.52 39.52 6.88
C ASN A 476 19.71 39.57 5.91
N THR A 477 20.76 38.80 6.13
CA THR A 477 21.98 38.79 5.29
C THR A 477 22.31 37.37 4.87
N PRO A 478 21.66 36.86 3.80
CA PRO A 478 21.91 35.50 3.32
C PRO A 478 23.37 35.27 2.96
N LEU A 479 23.92 34.16 3.46
CA LEU A 479 25.21 33.63 3.02
C LEU A 479 25.09 32.88 1.70
N LEU A 480 23.99 32.13 1.55
CA LEU A 480 23.62 31.46 0.31
C LEU A 480 22.10 31.49 0.12
N SER A 481 21.68 31.51 -1.14
CA SER A 481 20.28 31.38 -1.54
C SER A 481 20.19 30.80 -2.94
N GLY A 482 19.10 30.13 -3.24
CA GLY A 482 18.85 29.57 -4.55
C GLY A 482 17.53 28.83 -4.58
N THR A 483 17.31 28.04 -5.62
CA THR A 483 16.10 27.24 -5.79
C THR A 483 16.45 25.76 -5.78
N VAL A 484 15.61 24.94 -5.15
CA VAL A 484 15.67 23.49 -5.20
C VAL A 484 14.31 22.93 -5.60
N MET A 485 14.30 21.96 -6.51
CA MET A 485 13.11 21.22 -6.89
C MET A 485 13.06 19.95 -6.04
N LEU A 486 12.01 19.78 -5.26
CA LEU A 486 11.78 18.60 -4.43
C LEU A 486 10.56 17.85 -4.97
N ASN A 487 10.79 16.68 -5.58
CA ASN A 487 9.71 15.86 -6.09
C ASN A 487 9.13 14.96 -4.98
N GLY A 488 7.83 14.69 -5.08
CA GLY A 488 7.14 13.75 -4.20
C GLY A 488 7.69 12.34 -4.29
N GLY A 489 7.75 11.63 -3.17
CA GLY A 489 8.34 10.30 -3.04
C GLY A 489 9.87 10.26 -3.10
N GLU A 490 10.54 11.40 -3.32
CA GLU A 490 12.01 11.45 -3.46
C GLU A 490 12.68 12.06 -2.21
N ALA A 491 13.92 11.64 -1.96
CA ALA A 491 14.75 12.14 -0.88
C ALA A 491 15.95 12.93 -1.41
N TYR A 492 16.33 13.98 -0.69
CA TYR A 492 17.40 14.89 -1.10
C TYR A 492 18.29 15.31 0.07
N THR A 493 19.59 15.48 -0.20
CA THR A 493 20.52 16.16 0.69
C THR A 493 20.90 17.52 0.08
N LEU A 494 20.63 18.61 0.79
CA LEU A 494 21.08 19.97 0.46
C LEU A 494 22.23 20.36 1.39
N ALA A 495 23.45 20.39 0.88
CA ALA A 495 24.65 20.70 1.64
C ALA A 495 25.15 22.13 1.35
N ALA A 496 25.32 22.95 2.38
CA ALA A 496 26.09 24.19 2.29
C ALA A 496 27.58 23.85 2.41
N THR A 497 28.34 24.04 1.32
CA THR A 497 29.72 23.58 1.16
C THR A 497 30.68 24.72 0.87
N ASP A 498 31.99 24.45 0.93
CA ASP A 498 33.08 25.41 0.72
C ASP A 498 33.31 26.38 1.89
N PHE A 499 34.41 27.13 1.85
CA PHE A 499 34.67 28.22 2.78
C PHE A 499 33.65 29.33 2.61
N LEU A 500 33.42 30.11 3.67
CA LEU A 500 32.46 31.21 3.72
C LEU A 500 32.59 32.17 2.53
N ALA A 501 33.81 32.43 2.06
CA ALA A 501 34.07 33.32 0.93
C ALA A 501 33.50 32.80 -0.42
N ASN A 502 33.34 31.48 -0.57
CA ASN A 502 32.86 30.79 -1.78
C ASN A 502 31.67 29.86 -1.48
N ILE A 503 30.98 30.07 -0.36
CA ILE A 503 29.97 29.14 0.15
C ILE A 503 28.92 28.85 -0.92
N THR A 504 28.68 27.56 -1.18
CA THR A 504 27.81 27.12 -2.26
C THR A 504 26.94 25.96 -1.79
N ALA A 505 25.65 26.02 -2.13
CA ALA A 505 24.72 24.92 -1.92
C ALA A 505 24.89 23.85 -2.99
N ARG A 506 24.91 22.58 -2.57
CA ARG A 506 24.94 21.41 -3.44
C ARG A 506 23.78 20.49 -3.08
N THR A 507 23.02 20.08 -4.10
CA THR A 507 21.89 19.17 -3.92
C THR A 507 22.24 17.80 -4.46
N PHE A 508 21.94 16.77 -3.68
CA PHE A 508 22.11 15.38 -4.04
C PHE A 508 20.76 14.69 -3.92
N MET A 509 20.34 13.95 -4.94
CA MET A 509 19.22 13.02 -4.82
C MET A 509 19.71 11.78 -4.05
N ASP A 510 18.95 11.36 -3.05
CA ASP A 510 19.26 10.24 -2.19
C ASP A 510 18.35 9.06 -2.49
N ASN A 511 18.93 7.86 -2.57
CA ASN A 511 18.18 6.62 -2.63
C ASN A 511 18.16 6.05 -1.21
N ILE A 512 17.05 6.29 -0.52
CA ILE A 512 16.82 5.87 0.88
C ILE A 512 16.08 4.54 0.99
N ALA A 513 15.82 3.85 -0.12
CA ALA A 513 15.28 2.49 -0.08
C ALA A 513 16.24 1.53 0.64
N GLY A 514 15.76 0.35 1.01
CA GLY A 514 16.61 -0.72 1.51
C GLY A 514 17.77 -1.13 0.58
N ALA A 515 18.60 -2.04 1.05
CA ALA A 515 19.61 -2.73 0.26
C ALA A 515 19.10 -4.13 -0.13
N ALA A 516 19.89 -4.90 -0.89
CA ALA A 516 19.56 -6.32 -1.04
C ALA A 516 19.74 -7.03 0.32
N ALA A 517 19.03 -8.15 0.52
CA ALA A 517 19.19 -9.01 1.69
C ALA A 517 20.70 -9.27 1.98
N ASP A 518 21.07 -9.23 3.26
CA ASP A 518 22.43 -9.39 3.79
C ASP A 518 23.44 -8.25 3.51
N ASN A 519 23.05 -7.17 2.82
CA ASN A 519 23.95 -6.05 2.54
C ASN A 519 23.48 -4.74 3.19
N ALA A 520 24.43 -3.85 3.49
CA ALA A 520 24.20 -2.44 3.76
C ALA A 520 24.44 -1.61 2.49
N LYS A 521 23.65 -0.55 2.29
CA LYS A 521 23.83 0.41 1.20
C LYS A 521 24.56 1.66 1.69
N VAL A 522 25.64 2.04 1.03
CA VAL A 522 26.52 3.13 1.46
C VAL A 522 26.69 4.16 0.35
N ARG A 523 26.73 5.44 0.74
CA ARG A 523 27.15 6.55 -0.13
C ARG A 523 28.14 7.46 0.58
N VAL A 524 29.14 7.93 -0.17
CA VAL A 524 30.19 8.81 0.36
C VAL A 524 30.05 10.20 -0.24
N TYR A 525 30.09 11.23 0.59
CA TYR A 525 30.06 12.63 0.22
C TYR A 525 31.42 13.27 0.56
N HIS A 526 32.05 13.92 -0.40
CA HIS A 526 33.28 14.66 -0.16
C HIS A 526 32.97 16.16 0.03
N LEU A 527 32.94 16.62 1.28
CA LEU A 527 32.60 18.00 1.66
C LEU A 527 33.77 18.81 2.26
N SER A 528 35.00 18.27 2.30
CA SER A 528 36.21 19.00 2.69
C SER A 528 36.74 19.89 1.53
N PRO A 529 36.77 21.23 1.65
CA PRO A 529 37.02 22.13 0.50
C PRO A 529 38.47 22.26 0.04
N ASP A 530 39.44 21.98 0.91
CA ASP A 530 40.88 22.10 0.65
C ASP A 530 41.59 20.73 0.62
N ALA A 531 40.84 19.63 0.77
CA ALA A 531 41.36 18.28 0.61
C ALA A 531 41.45 17.87 -0.87
N PRO A 532 42.51 17.13 -1.26
CA PRO A 532 42.58 16.49 -2.58
C PRO A 532 41.51 15.41 -2.72
N ALA A 533 41.34 14.89 -3.94
CA ALA A 533 40.45 13.75 -4.19
C ALA A 533 40.75 12.57 -3.25
N VAL A 534 39.72 11.81 -2.89
CA VAL A 534 39.83 10.70 -1.92
C VAL A 534 39.34 9.38 -2.48
N ASP A 535 39.94 8.30 -1.97
CA ASP A 535 39.50 6.92 -2.17
C ASP A 535 38.92 6.40 -0.85
N VAL A 536 37.91 5.51 -0.92
CA VAL A 536 37.39 4.82 0.26
C VAL A 536 37.83 3.37 0.24
N VAL A 537 38.33 2.87 1.37
CA VAL A 537 38.88 1.53 1.56
C VAL A 537 38.13 0.88 2.72
N ALA A 538 37.78 -0.40 2.59
CA ALA A 538 37.13 -1.17 3.65
C ALA A 538 37.98 -2.42 3.95
N ASN A 539 38.38 -2.62 5.21
CA ASN A 539 39.22 -3.75 5.65
C ASN A 539 40.52 -3.90 4.84
N GLY A 540 41.13 -2.78 4.45
CA GLY A 540 42.37 -2.76 3.66
C GLY A 540 42.21 -3.13 2.17
N VAL A 541 41.00 -3.47 1.71
CA VAL A 541 40.67 -3.68 0.29
C VAL A 541 40.07 -2.39 -0.27
N LEU A 542 40.59 -1.93 -1.41
CA LEU A 542 40.07 -0.76 -2.13
C LEU A 542 38.57 -0.96 -2.40
N SER A 543 37.74 -0.08 -1.84
CA SER A 543 36.30 -0.06 -2.05
C SER A 543 35.98 0.59 -3.42
N PRO A 544 34.75 0.51 -3.93
CA PRO A 544 34.40 0.96 -5.29
C PRO A 544 34.48 2.49 -5.51
N VAL A 545 34.79 3.30 -4.48
CA VAL A 545 34.91 4.76 -4.59
C VAL A 545 36.38 5.15 -4.76
N THR A 546 36.74 5.58 -5.97
CA THR A 546 38.09 6.07 -6.30
C THR A 546 38.02 7.47 -6.89
N GLY A 547 38.96 8.34 -6.49
CA GLY A 547 39.11 9.68 -7.03
C GLY A 547 37.90 10.60 -6.80
N LEU A 548 37.14 10.40 -5.73
CA LEU A 548 36.01 11.27 -5.41
C LEU A 548 36.52 12.68 -5.11
N THR A 549 36.05 13.68 -5.86
CA THR A 549 36.50 15.07 -5.73
C THR A 549 35.57 15.89 -4.84
N PHE A 550 36.10 16.98 -4.26
CA PHE A 550 35.32 17.92 -3.44
C PHE A 550 34.00 18.35 -4.11
N GLY A 551 32.95 18.34 -3.30
CA GLY A 551 31.62 18.77 -3.69
C GLY A 551 30.82 17.71 -4.44
N ASN A 552 31.35 16.50 -4.59
CA ASN A 552 30.65 15.38 -5.20
C ASN A 552 30.29 14.31 -4.16
N ALA A 553 29.37 13.44 -4.55
CA ALA A 553 29.06 12.22 -3.83
C ALA A 553 29.25 11.02 -4.76
N SER A 554 29.63 9.88 -4.21
CA SER A 554 29.70 8.63 -4.96
C SER A 554 28.30 8.20 -5.43
N THR A 555 28.28 7.26 -6.37
CA THR A 555 27.10 6.38 -6.51
C THR A 555 26.91 5.58 -5.22
N TYR A 556 25.69 5.09 -4.99
CA TYR A 556 25.49 4.09 -3.94
C TYR A 556 26.22 2.80 -4.30
N PHE A 557 26.78 2.14 -3.29
CA PHE A 557 27.36 0.80 -3.40
C PHE A 557 26.91 -0.03 -2.20
N GLN A 558 26.95 -1.35 -2.34
CA GLN A 558 26.56 -2.28 -1.28
C GLN A 558 27.81 -2.94 -0.67
N VAL A 559 27.77 -3.17 0.63
CA VAL A 559 28.75 -3.95 1.39
C VAL A 559 27.99 -4.99 2.20
N ALA A 560 28.56 -6.16 2.44
CA ALA A 560 27.92 -7.16 3.30
C ALA A 560 27.68 -6.59 4.71
N GLU A 561 26.76 -7.19 5.46
CA GLU A 561 26.69 -6.90 6.89
C GLU A 561 28.00 -7.27 7.59
N GLY A 562 28.31 -6.54 8.66
CA GLY A 562 29.43 -6.82 9.53
C GLY A 562 30.21 -5.59 9.93
N THR A 563 31.38 -5.82 10.50
CA THR A 563 32.25 -4.76 11.02
C THR A 563 33.38 -4.47 10.05
N TYR A 564 33.57 -3.19 9.75
CA TYR A 564 34.55 -2.71 8.80
C TYR A 564 35.48 -1.67 9.41
N ASP A 565 36.76 -1.79 9.10
CA ASP A 565 37.71 -0.69 9.23
C ASP A 565 37.63 0.15 7.97
N LEU A 566 36.80 1.21 8.02
CA LEU A 566 36.62 2.13 6.89
C LEU A 566 37.69 3.21 6.93
N GLN A 567 38.39 3.37 5.82
CA GLN A 567 39.42 4.39 5.65
C GLN A 567 39.11 5.27 4.45
N VAL A 568 39.30 6.57 4.61
CA VAL A 568 39.34 7.52 3.51
C VAL A 568 40.79 7.89 3.27
N LYS A 569 41.33 7.58 2.09
CA LYS A 569 42.71 7.84 1.73
C LYS A 569 42.81 8.97 0.71
N VAL A 570 43.91 9.72 0.74
CA VAL A 570 44.24 10.65 -0.34
C VAL A 570 44.45 9.84 -1.62
N SER A 571 43.69 10.17 -2.66
CA SER A 571 43.60 9.36 -3.86
C SER A 571 44.96 9.15 -4.52
N GLY A 572 45.24 7.91 -4.89
CA GLY A 572 46.53 7.51 -5.48
C GLY A 572 47.69 7.43 -4.48
N THR A 573 47.43 7.47 -3.17
CA THR A 573 48.44 7.31 -2.10
C THR A 573 47.95 6.39 -0.98
N ASP A 574 48.86 5.95 -0.11
CA ASP A 574 48.49 5.22 1.12
C ASP A 574 48.21 6.14 2.32
N THR A 575 48.16 7.46 2.10
CA THR A 575 47.93 8.43 3.17
C THR A 575 46.47 8.32 3.63
N VAL A 576 46.25 7.75 4.81
CA VAL A 576 44.93 7.73 5.47
C VAL A 576 44.62 9.14 5.96
N ALA A 577 43.60 9.76 5.37
CA ALA A 577 43.08 11.05 5.78
C ALA A 577 42.05 10.89 6.92
N ILE A 578 41.26 9.82 6.88
CA ILE A 578 40.24 9.52 7.89
C ILE A 578 40.24 8.01 8.17
N ASP A 579 40.16 7.63 9.44
CA ASP A 579 40.12 6.26 9.91
C ASP A 579 38.88 6.07 10.80
N LEU A 580 38.00 5.14 10.42
CA LEU A 580 36.75 4.78 11.12
C LEU A 580 36.79 3.28 11.45
N PRO A 581 37.62 2.85 12.41
CA PRO A 581 37.76 1.45 12.76
C PRO A 581 36.49 0.92 13.44
N GLY A 582 36.18 -0.36 13.23
CA GLY A 582 35.06 -1.01 13.91
C GLY A 582 33.67 -0.51 13.48
N THR A 583 33.54 0.05 12.28
CA THR A 583 32.27 0.54 11.76
C THR A 583 31.31 -0.62 11.50
N GLU A 584 30.20 -0.67 12.22
CA GLU A 584 29.16 -1.69 12.03
C GLU A 584 28.22 -1.30 10.89
N MET A 585 28.02 -2.24 9.96
CA MET A 585 27.08 -2.16 8.86
C MET A 585 26.04 -3.26 9.05
N LYS A 586 24.79 -2.86 9.25
CA LYS A 586 23.63 -3.77 9.32
C LYS A 586 23.02 -4.00 7.95
N ALA A 587 22.56 -5.23 7.70
CA ALA A 587 21.79 -5.56 6.50
C ALA A 587 20.56 -4.64 6.34
N ASP A 588 20.20 -4.37 5.09
CA ASP A 588 19.08 -3.53 4.65
C ASP A 588 19.11 -2.07 5.12
N GLN A 589 20.21 -1.61 5.73
CA GLN A 589 20.34 -0.24 6.21
C GLN A 589 21.08 0.66 5.21
N VAL A 590 20.68 1.93 5.17
CA VAL A 590 21.30 2.96 4.33
C VAL A 590 22.20 3.85 5.16
N TYR A 591 23.45 4.02 4.72
CA TYR A 591 24.45 4.84 5.39
C TYR A 591 24.96 5.95 4.48
N SER A 592 25.08 7.16 5.04
CA SER A 592 25.75 8.30 4.43
C SER A 592 27.06 8.56 5.16
N VAL A 593 28.18 8.50 4.44
CA VAL A 593 29.51 8.86 4.95
C VAL A 593 29.86 10.24 4.43
N PHE A 594 30.11 11.19 5.32
CA PHE A 594 30.48 12.56 4.96
C PHE A 594 31.92 12.82 5.37
N ALA A 595 32.82 13.06 4.42
CA ALA A 595 34.15 13.59 4.69
C ALA A 595 34.10 15.12 4.72
N TYR A 596 34.55 15.77 5.79
CA TYR A 596 34.32 17.21 6.00
C TYR A 596 35.45 17.91 6.74
N ASN A 597 35.31 19.23 6.90
CA ASN A 597 36.29 20.14 7.53
C ASN A 597 37.51 20.43 6.64
N ARG A 598 38.45 21.25 7.13
CA ARG A 598 39.72 21.53 6.46
C ARG A 598 40.62 20.30 6.42
N VAL A 599 41.48 20.16 5.41
CA VAL A 599 42.40 19.01 5.25
C VAL A 599 43.28 18.79 6.48
N VAL A 600 43.66 19.87 7.17
CA VAL A 600 44.47 19.83 8.41
C VAL A 600 43.72 19.29 9.64
N SER A 601 42.39 19.16 9.54
CA SER A 601 41.50 18.69 10.61
C SER A 601 40.35 17.86 10.03
N ILE A 602 40.63 17.19 8.91
CA ILE A 602 39.64 16.42 8.16
C ILE A 602 39.15 15.27 9.03
N THR A 603 37.85 14.98 8.94
CA THR A 603 37.22 13.89 9.67
C THR A 603 35.99 13.42 8.89
N ALA A 604 35.37 12.32 9.33
CA ALA A 604 34.13 11.82 8.74
C ALA A 604 33.03 11.64 9.77
N ALA A 605 31.79 11.76 9.30
CA ALA A 605 30.62 11.25 9.99
C ALA A 605 29.99 10.13 9.18
N LEU A 606 29.64 9.05 9.89
CA LEU A 606 28.81 7.97 9.39
C LEU A 606 27.40 8.17 9.96
N GLU A 607 26.44 8.42 9.08
CA GLU A 607 25.04 8.60 9.46
C GLU A 607 24.17 7.49 8.88
N PRO A 608 23.65 6.57 9.70
CA PRO A 608 22.58 5.69 9.26
C PRO A 608 21.30 6.49 9.01
N LEU A 609 20.47 6.00 8.10
CA LEU A 609 19.10 6.47 7.93
C LEU A 609 18.32 6.21 9.21
N ARG A 610 17.81 7.28 9.84
CA ARG A 610 16.97 7.19 11.04
C ARG A 610 15.51 7.38 10.69
N PHE A 611 14.69 6.43 11.11
CA PHE A 611 13.25 6.46 10.93
C PHE A 611 12.60 7.32 12.00
N ARG A 612 11.69 8.19 11.57
CA ARG A 612 10.88 9.08 12.43
C ARG A 612 9.39 8.73 12.39
N GLU A 613 9.00 7.90 11.44
CA GLU A 613 7.65 7.42 11.20
C GLU A 613 7.77 5.93 10.85
N LEU A 614 6.82 5.13 11.31
CA LEU A 614 6.76 3.69 11.09
C LEU A 614 5.40 3.38 10.46
N TYR A 615 5.41 2.67 9.34
CA TYR A 615 4.19 2.32 8.62
C TYR A 615 4.10 0.80 8.49
N SER A 616 3.16 0.18 9.21
CA SER A 616 2.86 -1.25 9.13
C SER A 616 1.92 -1.55 7.95
N TYR A 617 2.01 -2.78 7.46
CA TYR A 617 1.09 -3.29 6.45
C TYR A 617 -0.28 -3.58 7.05
N GLY A 618 -1.32 -3.24 6.29
CA GLY A 618 -2.71 -3.46 6.69
C GLY A 618 -3.17 -2.56 7.83
N ALA A 619 -4.46 -2.22 7.81
CA ALA A 619 -5.10 -1.48 8.90
C ALA A 619 -5.81 -2.44 9.87
N ARG A 620 -5.82 -3.75 9.58
CA ARG A 620 -6.38 -4.82 10.43
C ARG A 620 -7.86 -4.59 10.77
N SER A 621 -8.60 -4.04 9.81
CA SER A 621 -9.97 -3.56 9.96
C SER A 621 -10.76 -3.72 8.67
N PHE A 622 -12.05 -3.41 8.72
CA PHE A 622 -12.78 -2.92 7.56
C PHE A 622 -13.00 -1.41 7.65
N THR A 623 -13.09 -0.77 6.49
CA THR A 623 -13.37 0.67 6.34
C THR A 623 -14.56 0.91 5.41
N ILE A 624 -15.34 1.95 5.68
CA ILE A 624 -16.37 2.48 4.79
C ILE A 624 -15.89 3.83 4.25
N TRP A 625 -15.98 3.97 2.93
CA TRP A 625 -15.64 5.15 2.15
C TRP A 625 -16.89 5.69 1.46
N ASN A 626 -16.96 6.99 1.22
CA ASN A 626 -18.00 7.58 0.39
C ASN A 626 -17.68 7.43 -1.11
N SER A 627 -18.57 7.93 -1.96
CA SER A 627 -18.42 7.84 -3.43
C SER A 627 -17.22 8.60 -4.00
N ALA A 628 -16.61 9.51 -3.24
CA ALA A 628 -15.39 10.24 -3.60
C ALA A 628 -14.11 9.60 -3.04
N GLY A 629 -14.21 8.48 -2.32
CA GLY A 629 -13.08 7.82 -1.67
C GLY A 629 -12.65 8.45 -0.34
N GLU A 630 -13.52 9.25 0.29
CA GLU A 630 -13.25 9.85 1.60
C GLU A 630 -13.70 8.92 2.73
N LEU A 631 -12.94 8.88 3.83
CA LEU A 631 -13.24 8.06 5.01
C LEU A 631 -14.60 8.42 5.63
N VAL A 632 -15.46 7.42 5.85
CA VAL A 632 -16.75 7.55 6.55
C VAL A 632 -16.71 6.87 7.91
N TYR A 633 -16.11 5.67 7.99
CA TYR A 633 -15.98 4.89 9.22
C TYR A 633 -14.85 3.88 9.09
N ASP A 634 -14.06 3.68 10.13
CA ASP A 634 -13.15 2.54 10.25
C ASP A 634 -13.47 1.77 11.53
N SER A 635 -13.33 0.45 11.49
CA SER A 635 -13.63 -0.43 12.63
C SER A 635 -12.56 -0.46 13.72
N GLY A 636 -11.50 0.33 13.60
CA GLY A 636 -10.44 0.49 14.59
C GLY A 636 -9.79 -0.85 14.92
N ASN A 637 -9.82 -1.20 16.21
CA ASN A 637 -9.30 -2.46 16.76
C ASN A 637 -10.38 -3.51 17.04
N LEU A 638 -11.62 -3.31 16.57
CA LEU A 638 -12.76 -4.16 16.95
C LEU A 638 -12.52 -5.63 16.61
N PHE A 639 -11.86 -5.93 15.50
CA PHE A 639 -11.56 -7.32 15.12
C PHE A 639 -10.71 -7.99 16.19
N ALA A 640 -9.60 -7.36 16.59
CA ALA A 640 -8.74 -7.85 17.66
C ALA A 640 -9.52 -8.02 18.98
N GLN A 641 -10.34 -7.03 19.37
CA GLN A 641 -11.15 -7.11 20.61
C GLN A 641 -12.16 -8.26 20.56
N ILE A 642 -12.83 -8.47 19.42
CA ILE A 642 -13.81 -9.53 19.22
C ILE A 642 -13.14 -10.90 19.26
N ILE A 643 -12.03 -11.08 18.54
CA ILE A 643 -11.27 -12.33 18.52
C ILE A 643 -10.74 -12.64 19.91
N ALA A 644 -10.15 -11.67 20.62
CA ALA A 644 -9.67 -11.86 21.99
C ALA A 644 -10.80 -12.25 22.96
N GLY A 645 -12.02 -11.75 22.74
CA GLY A 645 -13.18 -12.09 23.57
C GLY A 645 -13.81 -13.45 23.27
N ILE A 646 -13.76 -13.91 22.01
CA ILE A 646 -14.47 -15.10 21.54
C ILE A 646 -13.54 -16.30 21.34
N ASN A 647 -12.34 -16.08 20.83
CA ASN A 647 -11.36 -17.10 20.47
C ASN A 647 -9.92 -16.75 20.96
N PRO A 648 -9.73 -16.48 22.27
CA PRO A 648 -8.44 -16.01 22.79
C PRO A 648 -7.30 -17.01 22.66
N THR A 649 -7.57 -18.31 22.58
CA THR A 649 -6.51 -19.33 22.48
C THR A 649 -5.89 -19.40 21.09
N ASN A 650 -6.57 -18.85 20.08
CA ASN A 650 -6.20 -18.91 18.67
C ASN A 650 -6.15 -17.49 18.08
N PHE A 651 -5.91 -16.48 18.92
CA PHE A 651 -5.86 -15.08 18.54
C PHE A 651 -4.71 -14.83 17.57
N ASN A 652 -4.99 -14.22 16.41
CA ASN A 652 -4.01 -13.96 15.34
C ASN A 652 -3.15 -15.20 15.02
N GLY A 653 -3.82 -16.36 14.99
CA GLY A 653 -3.21 -17.63 14.65
C GLY A 653 -3.00 -17.85 13.17
N GLN A 654 -2.21 -18.87 12.85
CA GLN A 654 -2.08 -19.45 11.51
C GLN A 654 -2.22 -20.97 11.61
N TYR A 655 -2.84 -21.59 10.61
CA TYR A 655 -3.08 -23.03 10.53
C TYR A 655 -2.56 -23.61 9.22
N ASP A 656 -1.26 -23.42 8.96
CA ASP A 656 -0.59 -23.93 7.77
C ASP A 656 0.65 -24.76 8.15
N ASP A 657 1.09 -25.67 7.28
CA ASP A 657 2.39 -26.35 7.36
C ASP A 657 2.77 -27.10 8.67
N GLY A 658 1.84 -27.85 9.26
CA GLY A 658 2.20 -28.91 10.24
C GLY A 658 2.52 -28.43 11.64
N ASP A 659 2.37 -27.13 11.93
CA ASP A 659 2.47 -26.60 13.28
C ASP A 659 1.09 -26.19 13.81
N ALA A 660 0.67 -26.82 14.91
CA ALA A 660 -0.59 -26.52 15.58
C ALA A 660 -0.44 -25.38 16.61
N ASN A 661 0.72 -24.70 16.67
CA ASN A 661 0.91 -23.53 17.52
C ASN A 661 0.24 -22.29 16.90
N ALA A 662 -1.04 -22.12 17.23
CA ALA A 662 -1.90 -21.11 16.64
C ALA A 662 -2.16 -19.87 17.50
N PHE A 663 -1.52 -19.72 18.65
CA PHE A 663 -1.67 -18.49 19.43
C PHE A 663 -0.64 -17.47 18.97
N ASP A 664 -1.14 -16.36 18.42
CA ASP A 664 -0.42 -15.09 18.33
C ASP A 664 0.87 -15.16 17.50
N VAL A 665 0.78 -15.76 16.32
CA VAL A 665 1.92 -15.91 15.39
C VAL A 665 1.89 -14.90 14.24
N ARG A 666 0.83 -14.08 14.15
CA ARG A 666 0.63 -13.07 13.10
C ARG A 666 0.54 -11.63 13.63
N SER A 667 0.59 -11.39 14.94
CA SER A 667 0.46 -10.04 15.51
C SER A 667 1.62 -9.11 15.12
N ASP A 668 2.81 -9.64 14.87
CA ASP A 668 3.94 -8.91 14.33
C ASP A 668 3.88 -8.71 12.80
N ASP A 669 2.82 -9.18 12.15
CA ASP A 669 2.62 -9.07 10.71
C ASP A 669 1.26 -8.40 10.39
N LYS A 670 0.38 -9.04 9.63
CA LYS A 670 -0.91 -8.49 9.18
C LYS A 670 -2.09 -8.91 10.09
N ALA A 671 -1.80 -9.58 11.22
CA ALA A 671 -2.75 -10.01 12.25
C ALA A 671 -3.89 -10.91 11.75
N SER A 672 -5.12 -10.41 11.70
CA SER A 672 -6.30 -11.21 11.33
C SER A 672 -6.54 -11.27 9.82
N GLU A 673 -5.83 -10.46 9.03
CA GLU A 673 -5.86 -10.43 7.55
C GLU A 673 -7.28 -10.38 6.94
N PRO A 674 -7.98 -9.24 7.02
CA PRO A 674 -9.26 -9.05 6.34
C PRO A 674 -9.07 -8.94 4.83
N GLU A 675 -9.28 -10.04 4.11
CA GLU A 675 -9.05 -10.19 2.66
C GLU A 675 -10.33 -10.05 1.84
N ALA A 676 -11.46 -10.60 2.31
CA ALA A 676 -12.73 -10.62 1.58
C ALA A 676 -13.73 -9.61 2.12
N VAL A 677 -14.51 -8.98 1.25
CA VAL A 677 -15.74 -8.29 1.66
C VAL A 677 -16.85 -8.39 0.62
N THR A 678 -18.08 -8.61 1.10
CA THR A 678 -19.30 -8.46 0.30
C THR A 678 -20.39 -7.76 1.09
N THR A 679 -21.46 -7.32 0.41
CA THR A 679 -22.61 -6.68 1.04
C THR A 679 -23.93 -7.30 0.61
N GLY A 680 -24.94 -7.23 1.47
CA GLY A 680 -26.27 -7.75 1.20
C GLY A 680 -27.35 -7.03 1.97
N VAL A 681 -28.58 -7.04 1.44
CA VAL A 681 -29.75 -6.45 2.11
C VAL A 681 -30.67 -7.55 2.61
N VAL A 682 -30.92 -7.57 3.92
CA VAL A 682 -31.85 -8.53 4.56
C VAL A 682 -32.87 -7.75 5.39
N ASN A 683 -34.16 -7.96 5.12
CA ASN A 683 -35.27 -7.29 5.82
C ASN A 683 -35.14 -5.75 5.86
N GLY A 684 -34.63 -5.15 4.78
CA GLY A 684 -34.44 -3.70 4.65
C GLY A 684 -33.23 -3.14 5.41
N ARG A 685 -32.37 -3.99 5.96
CA ARG A 685 -31.07 -3.61 6.55
C ARG A 685 -29.94 -4.03 5.64
N THR A 686 -28.93 -3.19 5.52
CA THR A 686 -27.71 -3.48 4.76
C THR A 686 -26.66 -4.06 5.69
N TYR A 687 -26.03 -5.15 5.27
CA TYR A 687 -24.97 -5.84 6.02
C TYR A 687 -23.70 -5.89 5.18
N ALA A 688 -22.56 -5.74 5.85
CA ALA A 688 -21.24 -6.07 5.33
C ALA A 688 -20.78 -7.38 5.97
N PHE A 689 -20.16 -8.22 5.15
CA PHE A 689 -19.59 -9.49 5.57
C PHE A 689 -18.13 -9.50 5.17
N VAL A 690 -17.25 -9.59 6.15
CA VAL A 690 -15.80 -9.46 5.98
C VAL A 690 -15.16 -10.80 6.34
N GLY A 691 -14.48 -11.42 5.37
CA GLY A 691 -13.73 -12.66 5.55
C GLY A 691 -12.35 -12.38 6.14
N LEU A 692 -11.84 -13.30 6.96
CA LEU A 692 -10.51 -13.23 7.56
C LEU A 692 -9.70 -14.43 7.08
N GLU A 693 -8.52 -14.19 6.51
CA GLU A 693 -7.64 -15.20 5.92
C GLU A 693 -7.03 -16.11 6.99
N ARG A 694 -6.07 -15.59 7.76
CA ARG A 694 -5.29 -16.38 8.74
C ARG A 694 -6.10 -16.74 9.97
N GLN A 695 -6.81 -15.77 10.51
CA GLN A 695 -7.65 -15.97 11.68
C GLN A 695 -8.85 -16.88 11.36
N GLY A 696 -9.27 -16.96 10.10
CA GLY A 696 -10.45 -17.66 9.66
C GLY A 696 -11.76 -16.97 10.07
N GLY A 697 -12.83 -17.32 9.36
CA GLY A 697 -14.19 -16.91 9.67
C GLY A 697 -14.64 -15.56 9.11
N ILE A 698 -15.86 -15.18 9.47
CA ILE A 698 -16.62 -14.06 8.91
C ILE A 698 -17.05 -13.12 10.02
N MET A 699 -16.63 -11.86 9.89
CA MET A 699 -17.17 -10.75 10.68
C MET A 699 -18.40 -10.17 9.99
N VAL A 700 -19.50 -10.01 10.73
CA VAL A 700 -20.76 -9.46 10.20
C VAL A 700 -21.10 -8.14 10.89
N TYR A 701 -21.34 -7.11 10.08
CA TYR A 701 -21.75 -5.79 10.54
C TYR A 701 -23.03 -5.35 9.85
N ASP A 702 -23.95 -4.75 10.61
CA ASP A 702 -25.06 -3.99 10.06
C ASP A 702 -24.54 -2.58 9.71
N VAL A 703 -24.51 -2.27 8.42
CA VAL A 703 -24.02 -1.00 7.85
C VAL A 703 -25.17 -0.13 7.34
N THR A 704 -26.41 -0.37 7.80
CA THR A 704 -27.58 0.46 7.47
C THR A 704 -27.38 1.92 7.88
N THR A 705 -26.52 2.18 8.88
CA THR A 705 -26.01 3.51 9.21
C THR A 705 -24.49 3.52 8.97
N PRO A 706 -24.02 3.94 7.78
CA PRO A 706 -22.60 3.80 7.38
C PRO A 706 -21.60 4.51 8.31
N THR A 707 -22.02 5.55 9.02
CA THR A 707 -21.19 6.29 9.98
C THR A 707 -21.12 5.66 11.37
N ALA A 708 -21.96 4.65 11.64
CA ALA A 708 -21.98 3.93 12.90
C ALA A 708 -22.45 2.47 12.69
N PRO A 709 -21.66 1.63 11.98
CA PRO A 709 -21.96 0.21 11.85
C PRO A 709 -22.05 -0.48 13.22
N THR A 710 -22.89 -1.51 13.30
CA THR A 710 -23.03 -2.31 14.54
C THR A 710 -22.61 -3.75 14.30
N PHE A 711 -21.76 -4.28 15.18
CA PHE A 711 -21.35 -5.68 15.13
C PHE A 711 -22.53 -6.62 15.38
N VAL A 712 -22.68 -7.60 14.50
CA VAL A 712 -23.78 -8.57 14.53
C VAL A 712 -23.30 -9.89 15.10
N GLN A 713 -22.24 -10.46 14.53
CA GLN A 713 -21.67 -11.74 14.93
C GLN A 713 -20.31 -11.95 14.27
N TYR A 714 -19.51 -12.83 14.87
CA TYR A 714 -18.33 -13.44 14.26
C TYR A 714 -18.61 -14.93 14.16
N VAL A 715 -18.50 -15.49 12.96
CA VAL A 715 -18.73 -16.92 12.70
C VAL A 715 -17.45 -17.50 12.14
N ASN A 716 -16.82 -18.38 12.89
CA ASN A 716 -15.66 -19.14 12.47
C ASN A 716 -16.06 -20.62 12.54
N ASN A 717 -15.84 -21.35 11.44
CA ASN A 717 -16.17 -22.75 11.31
C ASN A 717 -14.92 -23.63 11.13
N THR A 718 -13.74 -23.06 11.43
CA THR A 718 -12.45 -23.72 11.28
C THR A 718 -12.44 -24.92 12.22
N ASP A 719 -12.14 -26.11 11.69
CA ASP A 719 -11.95 -27.29 12.52
C ASP A 719 -10.52 -27.28 13.07
N PHE A 720 -10.38 -26.72 14.27
CA PHE A 720 -9.10 -26.61 14.98
C PHE A 720 -8.58 -27.94 15.54
N GLU A 721 -9.39 -29.01 15.50
CA GLU A 721 -9.04 -30.34 16.03
C GLU A 721 -8.78 -31.38 14.92
N GLY A 722 -8.89 -30.97 13.65
CA GLY A 722 -8.59 -31.80 12.49
C GLY A 722 -7.08 -32.07 12.32
N THR A 723 -6.73 -32.89 11.34
CA THR A 723 -5.34 -33.16 10.94
C THR A 723 -5.07 -32.73 9.49
N ILE A 724 -3.84 -32.30 9.22
CA ILE A 724 -3.37 -31.99 7.85
C ILE A 724 -3.35 -33.25 6.99
N GLU A 725 -2.92 -34.38 7.55
CA GLU A 725 -2.85 -35.66 6.84
C GLU A 725 -4.22 -36.14 6.34
N ASP A 726 -5.28 -35.88 7.11
CA ASP A 726 -6.65 -36.23 6.74
C ASP A 726 -7.37 -35.12 5.96
N GLY A 727 -6.74 -33.96 5.74
CA GLY A 727 -7.37 -32.78 5.14
C GLY A 727 -8.58 -32.29 5.93
N THR A 728 -8.52 -32.43 7.27
CA THR A 728 -9.61 -32.09 8.20
C THR A 728 -9.31 -30.88 9.07
N VAL A 729 -8.05 -30.46 9.20
CA VAL A 729 -7.71 -29.20 9.88
C VAL A 729 -7.94 -28.01 8.95
N GLY A 730 -8.41 -26.90 9.50
CA GLY A 730 -8.72 -25.68 8.73
C GLY A 730 -10.22 -25.52 8.44
N ASP A 731 -10.56 -24.49 7.66
CA ASP A 731 -11.95 -24.16 7.27
C ASP A 731 -12.47 -25.06 6.11
#